data_AF-A0A8T0EFM1-F1
#
_entry.id   AF-A0A8T0EFM1-F1
#
_cell.length_a   1.000
_cell.length_b   1.000
_cell.length_c   1.000
_cell.angle_alpha   90.00
_cell.angle_beta   90.00
_cell.angle_gamma   90.00
#
_symmetry.space_group_name_H-M   'P 1'
#
loop_
_entity.id
_entity.type
_entity.pdbx_description
1 polymer ?
#
loop_
_entity_poly.entity_id
_entity_poly.type
_entity_poly.pdbx_seq_one_letter_code
_entity_poly.pdbx_strand_id
1 'polypeptide(L)'
;MKLWFFVCVFITGFAYFETNDSSPNEKCKINVYAKKFRESSENELNSGPVSNSNSDFGSGSDEDKSDCSIHDRMEVEGSNYPANNPNGFIDCPPSQPIKCNPNYPYRTLNGICNNLRYPLWGAANTCFRRYLPAFYSGFGNPRRSVNGAPLPQPRELTLTIFQDRHRPTEDVSFMFTIYGQTVAHDISLSEFEDPAVPGRCCTQENANDPACMNIAVSPNDPFYSQFGVTCLDFFRTVTCRACNTNKRQQDTGQTAPMDASIVYGASDNASLALRTNDGTGRLISNYTKKGEFLPSGNNPQDIFCPMLKKYECFEAGDPRVNQHAALTSMQTIFMREHNRIAEELKEINPNWDDERLFQESRRINIAQLQYINFQEYLPHLLGDYYMTEFDLYVQGGSGGTTYNPYIKLGAWNEFSTSAFRIHSMIATNVGALNLKFRDLFSNPGLLWQGYTGDIMNGVCSVPSEKFDRWYVYDVTDYLFLQPGAQYGSDLPALDVQRGRDHGIAPYVYYVYYCSDGEVDIRSFDDLIDNYIISEQNVELLKNNYAFQLILVCTTDRSCLIDPIRSKASILTDVISGAMKCVQLIALKEIRDASKKSEVVLIKMDITKKDEIESAHRTIESKVGDKGLNLLINNAGALEREGFPEITEEDMLFHFTINTVGPVMVLKELLPLLQKAAARKDSGMNVSRAAVLNISSIGGSIGELTEEMPKDWLKILSYRTSKAALNMAMRVVALTIKDQGILVVNMCPGWVKTDMGTEQALLTPEESISAMIQTLSQLNESNHGAFLDRNGATIKF
;
A
#
# COMPACT_ATOMS: atom_id res chain seq x y z
N MET A 1 -19.87 -8.96 15.96
CA MET A 1 -19.69 -8.13 17.18
C MET A 1 -18.23 -8.25 17.62
N LYS A 2 -17.27 -7.71 16.86
CA LYS A 2 -16.83 -6.30 16.67
C LYS A 2 -15.53 -6.03 17.45
N LEU A 3 -14.48 -6.77 17.06
CA LEU A 3 -13.07 -6.32 17.07
C LEU A 3 -12.79 -5.73 15.67
N TRP A 4 -11.62 -5.15 15.42
CA TRP A 4 -11.06 -4.67 14.13
C TRP A 4 -11.14 -3.16 13.86
N PHE A 5 -10.27 -2.39 14.51
CA PHE A 5 -9.74 -1.15 13.94
C PHE A 5 -8.27 -1.03 14.36
N PHE A 6 -7.34 -1.11 13.41
CA PHE A 6 -6.18 -0.24 13.27
C PHE A 6 -5.35 -0.71 12.06
N VAL A 7 -4.90 0.28 11.28
CA VAL A 7 -4.07 0.18 10.08
C VAL A 7 -4.82 0.10 8.74
N CYS A 8 -5.11 1.31 8.28
CA CYS A 8 -5.01 1.80 6.92
C CYS A 8 -6.03 1.35 5.86
N VAL A 9 -6.83 2.33 5.41
CA VAL A 9 -7.69 2.57 4.20
C VAL A 9 -7.83 1.49 3.13
N PHE A 10 -6.92 0.54 3.00
CA PHE A 10 -6.88 -0.31 1.83
C PHE A 10 -7.81 -1.52 1.89
N ILE A 11 -8.20 -2.01 3.07
CA ILE A 11 -8.99 -3.25 3.16
C ILE A 11 -9.96 -3.27 4.36
N THR A 12 -9.89 -2.37 5.33
CA THR A 12 -10.75 -2.46 6.54
C THR A 12 -12.22 -2.16 6.31
N GLY A 13 -12.58 -1.51 5.20
CA GLY A 13 -13.97 -1.47 4.74
C GLY A 13 -14.54 -2.84 4.35
N PHE A 14 -13.67 -3.85 4.20
CA PHE A 14 -14.05 -5.20 3.83
C PHE A 14 -14.37 -6.11 5.04
N ALA A 15 -13.91 -5.75 6.24
CA ALA A 15 -13.96 -6.60 7.43
C ALA A 15 -15.21 -6.39 8.31
N TYR A 16 -15.77 -5.18 8.30
CA TYR A 16 -16.48 -4.72 9.50
C TYR A 16 -18.00 -4.99 9.52
N PHE A 17 -18.67 -5.43 8.43
CA PHE A 17 -20.15 -5.40 8.40
C PHE A 17 -20.98 -6.52 7.73
N GLU A 18 -20.42 -7.68 7.36
CA GLU A 18 -21.25 -8.79 6.83
C GLU A 18 -21.59 -9.91 7.84
N THR A 19 -21.09 -9.88 9.08
CA THR A 19 -21.42 -10.88 10.12
C THR A 19 -22.73 -10.58 10.87
N ASN A 20 -23.79 -10.23 10.15
CA ASN A 20 -25.11 -9.97 10.74
C ASN A 20 -26.00 -11.23 10.89
N ASP A 21 -25.42 -12.44 10.85
CA ASP A 21 -26.13 -13.68 11.20
C ASP A 21 -25.62 -14.24 12.53
N SER A 22 -26.49 -14.11 13.54
CA SER A 22 -26.27 -14.43 14.94
C SER A 22 -26.01 -15.93 15.21
N SER A 23 -24.90 -16.28 15.88
CA SER A 23 -24.88 -17.48 16.75
C SER A 23 -23.98 -17.35 18.00
N PRO A 24 -24.34 -18.00 19.14
CA PRO A 24 -23.69 -17.79 20.45
C PRO A 24 -22.24 -18.32 20.56
N ASN A 25 -21.79 -19.17 19.65
CA ASN A 25 -20.46 -19.80 19.72
C ASN A 25 -19.30 -18.87 19.30
N GLU A 26 -19.60 -17.71 18.70
CA GLU A 26 -18.60 -16.69 18.32
C GLU A 26 -17.98 -15.95 19.52
N LYS A 27 -18.67 -15.95 20.67
CA LYS A 27 -18.25 -15.18 21.86
C LYS A 27 -17.07 -15.79 22.63
N CYS A 28 -16.74 -17.07 22.40
CA CYS A 28 -15.82 -17.81 23.27
C CYS A 28 -14.34 -17.79 22.82
N LYS A 29 -14.03 -17.34 21.61
CA LYS A 29 -12.64 -17.38 21.07
C LYS A 29 -11.99 -16.00 20.86
N ILE A 30 -12.76 -14.92 20.96
CA ILE A 30 -12.30 -13.52 20.81
C ILE A 30 -11.58 -13.01 22.10
N ASN A 31 -11.64 -13.76 23.21
CA ASN A 31 -11.21 -13.31 24.54
C ASN A 31 -9.71 -13.49 24.86
N VAL A 32 -8.84 -13.84 23.91
CA VAL A 32 -7.40 -14.08 24.16
C VAL A 32 -6.53 -12.84 23.85
N TYR A 33 -7.02 -11.91 23.03
CA TYR A 33 -6.22 -10.89 22.32
C TYR A 33 -5.96 -9.56 23.04
N ALA A 34 -6.42 -9.38 24.28
CA ALA A 34 -6.32 -8.12 25.03
C ALA A 34 -5.19 -8.10 26.08
N LYS A 35 -4.55 -9.23 26.35
CA LYS A 35 -3.86 -9.45 27.61
C LYS A 35 -2.49 -8.76 27.74
N LYS A 36 -1.82 -8.37 26.64
CA LYS A 36 -0.39 -8.03 26.67
C LYS A 36 0.02 -6.57 26.45
N PHE A 37 -0.87 -5.67 26.02
CA PHE A 37 -0.54 -4.23 26.03
C PHE A 37 -0.32 -3.71 27.46
N ARG A 38 -0.98 -4.35 28.43
CA ARG A 38 -0.72 -4.16 29.87
C ARG A 38 0.68 -4.63 30.26
N GLU A 39 1.10 -5.81 29.81
CA GLU A 39 2.40 -6.40 30.16
C GLU A 39 3.60 -5.69 29.51
N SER A 40 3.47 -5.09 28.31
CA SER A 40 4.55 -4.28 27.74
C SER A 40 4.74 -2.95 28.46
N SER A 41 3.65 -2.36 28.98
CA SER A 41 3.72 -1.17 29.83
C SER A 41 4.20 -1.47 31.26
N GLU A 42 3.94 -2.68 31.76
CA GLU A 42 4.39 -3.12 33.09
C GLU A 42 5.84 -3.64 33.09
N ASN A 43 6.35 -4.22 32.01
CA ASN A 43 7.74 -4.68 31.95
C ASN A 43 8.78 -3.56 31.81
N GLU A 44 8.38 -2.35 31.39
CA GLU A 44 9.23 -1.14 31.47
C GLU A 44 9.31 -0.57 32.90
N LEU A 45 8.48 -1.03 33.87
CA LEU A 45 8.47 -0.55 35.25
C LEU A 45 9.71 -0.97 36.07
N ASN A 46 10.44 -2.00 35.64
CA ASN A 46 11.51 -2.62 36.47
C ASN A 46 12.95 -2.31 36.03
N SER A 47 13.18 -1.58 34.93
CA SER A 47 14.54 -1.16 34.56
C SER A 47 14.87 0.21 35.17
N GLY A 48 15.27 0.21 36.44
CA GLY A 48 15.92 1.37 37.06
C GLY A 48 17.25 1.74 36.37
N PRO A 49 17.79 2.95 36.59
CA PRO A 49 19.03 3.38 35.94
C PRO A 49 20.21 2.55 36.46
N VAL A 50 20.87 1.80 35.57
CA VAL A 50 22.13 1.11 35.88
C VAL A 50 23.21 2.17 36.12
N SER A 51 23.62 2.30 37.39
CA SER A 51 24.82 3.02 37.78
C SER A 51 26.07 2.24 37.37
N ASN A 52 27.03 2.92 36.77
CA ASN A 52 28.36 2.40 36.46
C ASN A 52 29.06 1.82 37.69
N SER A 53 29.36 0.52 37.67
CA SER A 53 30.52 -0.05 38.35
C SER A 53 30.92 -1.39 37.73
N ASN A 54 32.16 -1.48 37.27
CA ASN A 54 32.83 -2.71 36.87
C ASN A 54 32.88 -3.73 38.03
N SER A 55 32.47 -4.97 37.78
CA SER A 55 33.05 -6.17 38.43
C SER A 55 32.60 -7.46 37.73
N ASP A 56 33.58 -8.35 37.56
CA ASP A 56 33.52 -9.70 37.00
C ASP A 56 32.54 -10.68 37.67
N PHE A 57 32.34 -11.79 36.95
CA PHE A 57 31.88 -13.14 37.32
C PHE A 57 30.39 -13.48 37.28
N GLY A 58 30.08 -14.55 36.54
CA GLY A 58 28.95 -15.42 36.84
C GLY A 58 28.36 -16.15 35.66
N SER A 59 29.01 -17.22 35.18
CA SER A 59 28.39 -18.24 34.34
C SER A 59 27.18 -18.85 35.05
N GLY A 60 25.99 -18.64 34.51
CA GLY A 60 24.75 -19.28 34.93
C GLY A 60 23.92 -19.61 33.70
N SER A 61 23.86 -20.91 33.39
CA SER A 61 23.00 -21.50 32.39
C SER A 61 21.54 -21.43 32.84
N ASP A 62 20.69 -20.77 32.06
CA ASP A 62 19.25 -21.04 32.02
C ASP A 62 18.82 -20.99 30.54
N GLU A 63 18.69 -22.19 29.96
CA GLU A 63 17.94 -22.47 28.75
C GLU A 63 16.44 -22.33 29.08
N ASP A 64 15.78 -21.28 28.58
CA ASP A 64 14.41 -21.33 28.05
C ASP A 64 13.91 -19.94 27.68
N LYS A 65 13.85 -19.69 26.35
CA LYS A 65 12.89 -18.83 25.63
C LYS A 65 13.36 -18.74 24.17
N SER A 66 12.80 -19.60 23.34
CA SER A 66 12.82 -19.44 21.89
C SER A 66 12.00 -18.18 21.53
N ASP A 67 12.71 -17.07 21.37
CA ASP A 67 12.19 -15.79 20.95
C ASP A 67 12.01 -15.79 19.42
N CYS A 68 10.87 -16.32 18.93
CA CYS A 68 10.46 -16.13 17.53
C CYS A 68 9.80 -14.75 17.40
N SER A 69 10.64 -13.71 17.41
CA SER A 69 10.22 -12.33 17.25
C SER A 69 9.99 -11.98 15.79
N ILE A 70 9.23 -10.89 15.53
CA ILE A 70 8.95 -10.26 14.23
C ILE A 70 10.15 -10.24 13.25
N HIS A 71 11.38 -10.27 13.75
CA HIS A 71 12.63 -10.33 12.99
C HIS A 71 12.68 -11.45 11.95
N ASP A 72 12.29 -12.69 12.28
CA ASP A 72 12.40 -13.83 11.36
C ASP A 72 11.55 -13.65 10.08
N ARG A 73 10.44 -12.90 10.18
CA ARG A 73 9.53 -12.63 9.05
C ARG A 73 9.97 -11.42 8.22
N MET A 74 10.81 -10.55 8.78
CA MET A 74 11.36 -9.36 8.12
C MET A 74 12.72 -9.63 7.43
N GLU A 75 13.47 -10.66 7.85
CA GLU A 75 14.74 -11.06 7.23
C GLU A 75 14.57 -11.58 5.79
N VAL A 76 13.40 -12.12 5.45
CA VAL A 76 13.12 -12.70 4.11
C VAL A 76 13.09 -11.64 2.99
N GLU A 77 12.99 -10.34 3.31
CA GLU A 77 13.07 -9.23 2.33
C GLU A 77 14.40 -8.44 2.36
N GLY A 78 15.46 -8.99 2.97
CA GLY A 78 16.83 -8.49 2.77
C GLY A 78 17.20 -7.20 3.52
N SER A 79 16.48 -6.85 4.58
CA SER A 79 16.91 -5.77 5.50
C SER A 79 17.66 -6.34 6.69
N ASN A 80 19.00 -6.37 6.62
CA ASN A 80 19.85 -6.52 7.82
C ASN A 80 19.66 -5.28 8.71
N TYR A 81 18.83 -5.39 9.75
CA TYR A 81 18.77 -4.38 10.81
C TYR A 81 19.72 -4.75 11.96
N PRO A 82 20.50 -3.82 12.50
CA PRO A 82 21.30 -4.07 13.69
C PRO A 82 20.38 -4.39 14.88
N ALA A 83 20.75 -5.43 15.64
CA ALA A 83 20.03 -6.05 16.75
C ALA A 83 19.73 -5.16 17.98
N ASN A 84 19.81 -3.83 17.86
CA ASN A 84 19.73 -2.91 19.00
C ASN A 84 18.45 -2.07 19.08
N ASN A 85 17.40 -2.33 18.27
CA ASN A 85 16.09 -1.71 18.49
C ASN A 85 14.94 -2.55 17.90
N PRO A 86 14.41 -3.55 18.63
CA PRO A 86 13.35 -4.45 18.14
C PRO A 86 12.02 -3.74 17.84
N ASN A 87 11.89 -2.44 18.14
CA ASN A 87 10.65 -1.69 17.97
C ASN A 87 10.70 -0.61 16.86
N GLY A 88 11.78 -0.50 16.07
CA GLY A 88 11.83 0.43 14.93
C GLY A 88 11.73 1.93 15.27
N PHE A 89 11.76 2.29 16.55
CA PHE A 89 11.58 3.68 17.00
C PHE A 89 12.85 4.49 16.81
N ILE A 90 12.80 5.49 15.92
CA ILE A 90 13.88 6.47 15.75
C ILE A 90 13.53 7.68 16.61
N ASP A 91 14.07 7.76 17.82
CA ASP A 91 14.02 8.99 18.61
C ASP A 91 15.11 9.95 18.07
N CYS A 92 14.70 10.93 17.25
CA CYS A 92 15.62 11.98 16.80
C CYS A 92 15.97 12.89 17.99
N PRO A 93 17.24 12.93 18.45
CA PRO A 93 17.62 13.82 19.55
C PRO A 93 17.50 15.28 19.11
N PRO A 94 17.18 16.20 20.03
CA PRO A 94 17.14 17.61 19.71
C PRO A 94 18.53 18.11 19.31
N SER A 95 18.59 19.01 18.33
CA SER A 95 19.85 19.62 17.88
C SER A 95 20.56 20.43 18.98
N GLN A 96 19.80 20.92 19.96
CA GLN A 96 20.31 21.60 21.15
C GLN A 96 19.53 21.20 22.42
N PRO A 97 20.15 21.28 23.62
CA PRO A 97 19.45 21.01 24.88
C PRO A 97 18.25 21.94 25.07
N ILE A 98 17.06 21.35 25.25
CA ILE A 98 15.82 22.09 25.52
C ILE A 98 15.63 22.21 27.04
N LYS A 99 15.45 23.44 27.52
CA LYS A 99 15.16 23.72 28.94
C LYS A 99 13.68 24.01 29.13
N CYS A 100 12.98 23.12 29.83
CA CYS A 100 11.56 23.28 30.15
C CYS A 100 11.36 24.00 31.49
N ASN A 101 10.33 24.85 31.56
CA ASN A 101 9.87 25.45 32.82
C ASN A 101 8.72 24.60 33.40
N PRO A 102 8.96 23.80 34.46
CA PRO A 102 7.93 22.94 35.04
C PRO A 102 6.78 23.72 35.71
N ASN A 103 7.00 25.01 36.00
CA ASN A 103 6.01 25.88 36.65
C ASN A 103 5.21 26.71 35.65
N TYR A 104 5.48 26.60 34.34
CA TYR A 104 4.69 27.29 33.33
C TYR A 104 3.33 26.59 33.18
N PRO A 105 2.20 27.28 33.41
CA PRO A 105 0.91 26.61 33.58
C PRO A 105 0.20 26.26 32.26
N TYR A 106 0.77 26.63 31.11
CA TYR A 106 0.13 26.50 29.81
C TYR A 106 0.92 25.60 28.86
N ARG A 107 0.22 25.02 27.89
CA ARG A 107 0.85 24.31 26.79
C ARG A 107 1.59 25.30 25.90
N THR A 108 2.79 24.96 25.46
CA THR A 108 3.46 25.69 24.37
C THR A 108 2.66 25.52 23.08
N LEU A 109 2.82 26.42 22.11
CA LEU A 109 2.10 26.34 20.83
C LEU A 109 2.69 25.30 19.88
N ASN A 110 3.99 25.05 19.98
CA ASN A 110 4.69 24.02 19.20
C ASN A 110 4.73 22.64 19.87
N GLY A 111 4.07 22.47 21.02
CA GLY A 111 4.00 21.21 21.76
C GLY A 111 5.26 20.81 22.54
N ILE A 112 6.34 21.60 22.45
CA ILE A 112 7.58 21.34 23.19
C ILE A 112 7.33 21.44 24.71
N CYS A 113 8.01 20.62 25.50
CA CYS A 113 7.89 20.59 26.97
C CYS A 113 6.54 20.11 27.51
N ASN A 114 5.70 19.47 26.68
CA ASN A 114 4.58 18.67 27.18
C ASN A 114 5.09 17.56 28.11
N ASN A 115 6.12 16.84 27.65
CA ASN A 115 6.88 15.91 28.47
C ASN A 115 8.18 16.56 28.95
N LEU A 116 8.35 16.73 30.26
CA LEU A 116 9.52 17.40 30.85
C LEU A 116 10.82 16.60 30.73
N ARG A 117 10.74 15.27 30.55
CA ARG A 117 11.90 14.38 30.40
C ARG A 117 12.32 14.23 28.93
N TYR A 118 11.33 14.23 28.04
CA TYR A 118 11.52 14.11 26.59
C TYR A 118 10.82 15.28 25.87
N PRO A 119 11.43 16.48 25.86
CA PRO A 119 10.75 17.72 25.49
C PRO A 119 10.16 17.77 24.07
N LEU A 120 10.63 16.93 23.15
CA LEU A 120 10.13 16.86 21.77
C LEU A 120 8.98 15.87 21.56
N TRP A 121 8.61 15.06 22.55
CA TRP A 121 7.52 14.10 22.38
C TRP A 121 6.18 14.82 22.19
N GLY A 122 5.66 14.72 20.96
CA GLY A 122 4.42 15.36 20.53
C GLY A 122 4.58 16.78 19.99
N ALA A 123 5.82 17.28 19.85
CA ALA A 123 6.07 18.59 19.27
C ALA A 123 5.82 18.62 17.75
N ALA A 124 5.38 19.77 17.25
CA ALA A 124 5.28 20.05 15.82
C ALA A 124 6.65 20.10 15.14
N ASN A 125 6.69 19.95 13.82
CA ASN A 125 7.92 19.92 13.02
C ASN A 125 8.92 18.84 13.46
N THR A 126 8.39 17.67 13.81
CA THR A 126 9.15 16.45 14.15
C THR A 126 8.81 15.32 13.18
N CYS A 127 9.62 14.26 13.14
CA CYS A 127 9.29 13.10 12.31
C CYS A 127 8.01 12.42 12.82
N PHE A 128 7.22 11.88 11.89
CA PHE A 128 6.20 10.88 12.24
C PHE A 128 6.81 9.68 12.97
N ARG A 129 6.09 9.18 13.98
CA ARG A 129 6.37 7.89 14.61
C ARG A 129 5.83 6.75 13.74
N ARG A 130 6.33 5.53 13.96
CA ARG A 130 5.88 4.34 13.25
C ARG A 130 5.64 3.17 14.20
N TYR A 131 4.61 2.38 13.91
CA TYR A 131 4.39 1.07 14.52
C TYR A 131 5.25 0.00 13.86
N LEU A 132 5.35 0.05 12.52
CA LEU A 132 6.16 -0.88 11.75
C LEU A 132 7.22 -0.12 10.93
N PRO A 133 8.38 -0.74 10.64
CA PRO A 133 9.38 -0.15 9.76
C PRO A 133 8.82 0.29 8.40
N ALA A 134 9.51 1.23 7.75
CA ALA A 134 9.07 1.75 6.44
C ALA A 134 9.36 0.74 5.30
N PHE A 135 8.36 0.47 4.47
CA PHE A 135 8.44 -0.45 3.33
C PHE A 135 8.61 0.31 2.01
N TYR A 136 9.85 0.38 1.55
CA TYR A 136 10.24 0.97 0.26
C TYR A 136 11.18 0.05 -0.52
N SER A 137 11.16 0.21 -1.84
CA SER A 137 12.28 -0.23 -2.68
C SER A 137 13.42 0.80 -2.55
N GLY A 138 14.61 0.37 -2.12
CA GLY A 138 15.71 1.30 -1.83
C GLY A 138 15.39 2.25 -0.66
N PHE A 139 15.85 3.51 -0.73
CA PHE A 139 15.67 4.49 0.35
C PHE A 139 14.21 4.93 0.52
N GLY A 140 13.54 5.23 -0.59
CA GLY A 140 12.19 5.82 -0.57
C GLY A 140 11.41 5.62 -1.86
N ASN A 141 11.80 4.68 -2.73
CA ASN A 141 11.04 4.44 -3.96
C ASN A 141 9.81 3.57 -3.66
N PRO A 142 8.73 3.70 -4.47
CA PRO A 142 7.52 2.92 -4.27
C PRO A 142 7.82 1.43 -4.17
N ARG A 143 7.17 0.77 -3.20
CA ARG A 143 7.30 -0.68 -3.02
C ARG A 143 6.85 -1.42 -4.29
N ARG A 144 7.54 -2.53 -4.59
CA ARG A 144 7.19 -3.45 -5.68
C ARG A 144 6.42 -4.65 -5.13
N SER A 145 5.70 -5.34 -6.01
CA SER A 145 5.10 -6.64 -5.70
C SER A 145 6.17 -7.67 -5.34
N VAL A 146 5.76 -8.79 -4.75
CA VAL A 146 6.65 -9.91 -4.35
C VAL A 146 7.47 -10.50 -5.50
N ASN A 147 7.05 -10.27 -6.74
CA ASN A 147 7.74 -10.70 -7.96
C ASN A 147 8.54 -9.57 -8.65
N GLY A 148 8.65 -8.39 -8.02
CA GLY A 148 9.34 -7.22 -8.58
C GLY A 148 8.52 -6.35 -9.53
N ALA A 149 7.28 -6.72 -9.88
CA ALA A 149 6.39 -5.90 -10.70
C ALA A 149 5.92 -4.63 -9.96
N PRO A 150 5.54 -3.56 -10.69
CA PRO A 150 4.82 -2.43 -10.09
C PRO A 150 3.53 -2.89 -9.40
N LEU A 151 3.12 -2.18 -8.35
CA LEU A 151 1.79 -2.35 -7.76
C LEU A 151 0.71 -1.76 -8.69
N PRO A 152 -0.56 -2.19 -8.58
CA PRO A 152 -1.66 -1.69 -9.41
C PRO A 152 -1.77 -0.16 -9.40
N GLN A 153 -2.24 0.46 -10.48
CA GLN A 153 -2.34 1.93 -10.49
C GLN A 153 -3.43 2.39 -9.49
N PRO A 154 -3.19 3.45 -8.70
CA PRO A 154 -4.17 3.93 -7.72
C PRO A 154 -5.55 4.21 -8.31
N ARG A 155 -5.61 4.85 -9.49
CA ARG A 155 -6.88 5.14 -10.18
C ARG A 155 -7.61 3.87 -10.63
N GLU A 156 -6.90 2.84 -11.06
CA GLU A 156 -7.54 1.55 -11.42
C GLU A 156 -8.22 0.93 -10.20
N LEU A 157 -7.62 1.05 -9.02
CA LEU A 157 -8.23 0.59 -7.77
C LEU A 157 -9.50 1.37 -7.41
N THR A 158 -9.60 2.66 -7.75
CA THR A 158 -10.85 3.40 -7.63
C THR A 158 -11.96 2.79 -8.51
N LEU A 159 -11.62 2.41 -9.74
CA LEU A 159 -12.58 1.86 -10.70
C LEU A 159 -13.03 0.42 -10.35
N THR A 160 -12.19 -0.35 -9.65
CA THR A 160 -12.46 -1.77 -9.35
C THR A 160 -12.87 -2.02 -7.90
N ILE A 161 -12.26 -1.33 -6.94
CA ILE A 161 -12.46 -1.54 -5.50
C ILE A 161 -13.32 -0.44 -4.89
N PHE A 162 -12.95 0.83 -5.10
CA PHE A 162 -13.55 2.00 -4.45
C PHE A 162 -14.66 2.65 -5.27
N GLN A 163 -15.52 1.81 -5.84
CA GLN A 163 -16.58 2.24 -6.72
C GLN A 163 -17.59 3.16 -6.02
N ASP A 164 -18.28 3.98 -6.82
CA ASP A 164 -19.32 4.86 -6.32
C ASP A 164 -20.55 4.07 -5.83
N ARG A 165 -20.92 4.26 -4.56
CA ARG A 165 -22.18 3.74 -4.03
C ARG A 165 -22.61 4.47 -2.76
N HIS A 166 -23.81 5.04 -2.81
CA HIS A 166 -24.47 5.61 -1.62
C HIS A 166 -24.94 4.51 -0.66
N ARG A 167 -24.42 4.54 0.57
CA ARG A 167 -24.74 3.63 1.68
C ARG A 167 -24.76 4.41 3.00
N PRO A 168 -25.81 5.21 3.25
CA PRO A 168 -25.89 5.98 4.48
C PRO A 168 -25.92 5.08 5.72
N THR A 169 -25.32 5.53 6.81
CA THR A 169 -25.44 4.90 8.13
C THR A 169 -26.56 5.56 8.94
N GLU A 170 -27.19 4.79 9.83
CA GLU A 170 -28.22 5.29 10.75
C GLU A 170 -27.61 5.72 12.10
N ASP A 171 -26.32 5.43 12.32
CA ASP A 171 -25.67 5.60 13.62
C ASP A 171 -25.20 7.05 13.88
N VAL A 172 -24.76 7.75 12.83
CA VAL A 172 -24.12 9.06 12.95
C VAL A 172 -24.48 10.00 11.79
N SER A 173 -24.58 11.30 12.08
CA SER A 173 -24.78 12.35 11.08
C SER A 173 -23.46 12.72 10.39
N PHE A 174 -23.55 13.41 9.26
CA PHE A 174 -22.39 13.87 8.50
C PHE A 174 -21.48 14.81 9.30
N MET A 175 -22.02 15.44 10.35
CA MET A 175 -21.24 16.15 11.36
C MET A 175 -20.12 15.27 11.97
N PHE A 176 -20.37 13.98 12.19
CA PHE A 176 -19.38 13.05 12.72
C PHE A 176 -18.14 12.98 11.80
N THR A 177 -18.34 12.90 10.49
CA THR A 177 -17.24 12.88 9.51
C THR A 177 -16.49 14.21 9.46
N ILE A 178 -17.20 15.35 9.50
CA ILE A 178 -16.58 16.69 9.51
C ILE A 178 -15.78 16.92 10.81
N TYR A 179 -16.31 16.48 11.95
CA TYR A 179 -15.61 16.54 13.23
C TYR A 179 -14.39 15.59 13.24
N GLY A 180 -14.52 14.39 12.66
CA GLY A 180 -13.39 13.46 12.48
C GLY A 180 -12.24 14.09 11.70
N GLN A 181 -12.52 14.83 10.63
CA GLN A 181 -11.51 15.60 9.90
C GLN A 181 -10.87 16.69 10.78
N THR A 182 -11.65 17.33 11.64
CA THR A 182 -11.17 18.34 12.61
C THR A 182 -10.15 17.73 13.58
N VAL A 183 -10.44 16.54 14.12
CA VAL A 183 -9.50 15.76 14.95
C VAL A 183 -8.25 15.36 14.17
N ALA A 184 -8.40 14.92 12.92
CA ALA A 184 -7.27 14.53 12.07
C ALA A 184 -6.32 15.71 11.82
N HIS A 185 -6.88 16.91 11.63
CA HIS A 185 -6.12 18.13 11.38
C HIS A 185 -5.43 18.66 12.64
N ASP A 186 -5.98 18.41 13.84
CA ASP A 186 -5.38 18.83 15.12
C ASP A 186 -4.16 18.01 15.51
N ILE A 187 -4.08 16.75 15.08
CA ILE A 187 -3.04 15.79 15.50
C ILE A 187 -1.89 15.68 14.49
N SER A 188 -2.14 16.00 13.21
CA SER A 188 -1.15 15.78 12.16
C SER A 188 -1.33 16.68 10.94
N LEU A 189 -0.20 17.03 10.32
CA LEU A 189 -0.14 17.75 9.05
C LEU A 189 1.04 17.21 8.24
N SER A 190 0.78 16.71 7.03
CA SER A 190 1.84 16.37 6.07
C SER A 190 2.13 17.58 5.19
N GLU A 191 3.35 18.11 5.28
CA GLU A 191 3.85 19.15 4.37
C GLU A 191 4.34 18.51 3.08
N PHE A 192 4.20 19.18 1.93
CA PHE A 192 4.62 18.64 0.63
C PHE A 192 5.96 19.21 0.17
N GLU A 193 6.75 18.41 -0.56
CA GLU A 193 7.97 18.86 -1.22
C GLU A 193 7.60 19.73 -2.44
N ASP A 194 8.23 20.89 -2.55
CA ASP A 194 8.10 21.74 -3.73
C ASP A 194 8.93 21.17 -4.89
N PRO A 195 8.36 21.04 -6.11
CA PRO A 195 9.14 20.67 -7.29
C PRO A 195 10.15 21.77 -7.65
N ALA A 196 11.24 21.39 -8.31
CA ALA A 196 12.29 22.34 -8.69
C ALA A 196 11.80 23.42 -9.65
N VAL A 197 10.85 23.09 -10.53
CA VAL A 197 10.13 24.05 -11.38
C VAL A 197 8.74 24.26 -10.79
N PRO A 198 8.39 25.50 -10.36
CA PRO A 198 7.06 25.79 -9.84
C PRO A 198 5.98 25.36 -10.81
N GLY A 199 5.07 24.51 -10.37
CA GLY A 199 4.04 23.96 -11.24
C GLY A 199 3.52 22.62 -10.77
N ARG A 200 2.84 21.94 -11.70
CA ARG A 200 2.17 20.67 -11.48
C ARG A 200 3.12 19.50 -11.78
N CYS A 201 2.94 18.36 -11.11
CA CYS A 201 3.75 17.16 -11.33
C CYS A 201 3.46 16.46 -12.66
N CYS A 202 2.27 16.68 -13.23
CA CYS A 202 1.89 16.14 -14.52
C CYS A 202 2.46 16.92 -15.72
N THR A 203 3.26 17.97 -15.50
CA THR A 203 3.93 18.68 -16.60
C THR A 203 5.16 17.92 -17.08
N GLN A 204 5.53 18.13 -18.34
CA GLN A 204 6.73 17.49 -18.92
C GLN A 204 8.02 17.92 -18.20
N GLU A 205 8.05 19.15 -17.68
CA GLU A 205 9.18 19.72 -16.94
C GLU A 205 9.42 18.99 -15.61
N ASN A 206 8.35 18.61 -14.91
CA ASN A 206 8.39 17.97 -13.60
C ASN A 206 8.26 16.44 -13.65
N ALA A 207 8.19 15.84 -14.83
CA ALA A 207 7.91 14.40 -15.00
C ALA A 207 8.93 13.47 -14.31
N ASN A 208 10.16 13.95 -14.07
CA ASN A 208 11.22 13.20 -13.39
C ASN A 208 11.66 13.86 -12.06
N ASP A 209 10.91 14.84 -11.56
CA ASP A 209 11.25 15.53 -10.33
C ASP A 209 11.07 14.58 -9.12
N PRO A 210 12.05 14.47 -8.20
CA PRO A 210 11.94 13.59 -7.03
C PRO A 210 10.80 13.97 -6.06
N ALA A 211 10.32 15.21 -6.07
CA ALA A 211 9.16 15.66 -5.31
C ALA A 211 7.83 15.18 -5.92
N CYS A 212 7.85 14.66 -7.15
CA CYS A 212 6.67 14.22 -7.88
C CYS A 212 6.50 12.69 -7.85
N MET A 213 5.27 12.25 -7.60
CA MET A 213 4.88 10.84 -7.65
C MET A 213 3.46 10.71 -8.21
N ASN A 214 3.28 11.29 -9.39
CA ASN A 214 1.99 11.43 -10.09
C ASN A 214 1.23 10.10 -10.23
N ILE A 215 -0.08 10.20 -10.38
CA ILE A 215 -0.97 9.06 -10.56
C ILE A 215 -1.32 8.97 -12.05
N ALA A 216 -0.93 7.88 -12.70
CA ALA A 216 -1.28 7.66 -14.10
C ALA A 216 -2.79 7.38 -14.26
N VAL A 217 -3.39 7.97 -15.29
CA VAL A 217 -4.78 7.74 -15.66
C VAL A 217 -4.82 7.11 -17.05
N SER A 218 -5.59 6.04 -17.18
CA SER A 218 -5.76 5.34 -18.46
C SER A 218 -6.43 6.27 -19.49
N PRO A 219 -6.00 6.25 -20.76
CA PRO A 219 -6.72 6.92 -21.84
C PRO A 219 -8.17 6.46 -22.00
N ASN A 220 -8.51 5.27 -21.48
CA ASN A 220 -9.85 4.69 -21.49
C ASN A 220 -10.58 4.87 -20.14
N ASP A 221 -10.08 5.72 -19.24
CA ASP A 221 -10.76 6.02 -17.97
C ASP A 221 -12.19 6.54 -18.24
N PRO A 222 -13.23 6.01 -17.58
CA PRO A 222 -14.61 6.33 -17.92
C PRO A 222 -14.98 7.80 -17.65
N PHE A 223 -14.26 8.49 -16.76
CA PHE A 223 -14.52 9.87 -16.40
C PHE A 223 -13.48 10.83 -16.95
N TYR A 224 -12.19 10.55 -16.75
CA TYR A 224 -11.12 11.49 -17.08
C TYR A 224 -10.79 11.55 -18.58
N SER A 225 -11.10 10.49 -19.35
CA SER A 225 -10.84 10.44 -20.79
C SER A 225 -11.59 11.52 -21.57
N GLN A 226 -12.81 11.89 -21.13
CA GLN A 226 -13.62 12.94 -21.77
C GLN A 226 -12.96 14.33 -21.70
N PHE A 227 -12.01 14.51 -20.78
CA PHE A 227 -11.24 15.74 -20.60
C PHE A 227 -9.79 15.61 -21.11
N GLY A 228 -9.42 14.47 -21.70
CA GLY A 228 -8.05 14.19 -22.14
C GLY A 228 -7.04 14.08 -21.00
N VAL A 229 -7.48 13.76 -19.78
CA VAL A 229 -6.62 13.67 -18.60
C VAL A 229 -5.98 12.28 -18.52
N THR A 230 -4.65 12.23 -18.57
CA THR A 230 -3.85 10.99 -18.46
C THR A 230 -2.99 10.94 -17.20
N CYS A 231 -3.09 11.94 -16.33
CA CYS A 231 -2.27 12.10 -15.15
C CYS A 231 -2.98 12.97 -14.10
N LEU A 232 -2.95 12.55 -12.83
CA LEU A 232 -3.34 13.36 -11.68
C LEU A 232 -2.11 13.75 -10.87
N ASP A 233 -2.07 15.01 -10.44
CA ASP A 233 -0.97 15.57 -9.67
C ASP A 233 -0.86 14.94 -8.28
N PHE A 234 0.37 14.61 -7.89
CA PHE A 234 0.68 14.13 -6.55
C PHE A 234 2.09 14.57 -6.17
N PHE A 235 2.16 15.33 -5.07
CA PHE A 235 3.40 15.80 -4.45
C PHE A 235 3.73 14.93 -3.25
N ARG A 236 4.99 14.52 -3.16
CA ARG A 236 5.51 13.72 -2.05
C ARG A 236 5.56 14.55 -0.77
N THR A 237 5.36 13.90 0.36
CA THR A 237 5.48 14.56 1.68
C THR A 237 6.94 14.85 1.99
N VAL A 238 7.23 15.97 2.64
CA VAL A 238 8.60 16.36 3.02
C VAL A 238 9.27 15.28 3.84
N THR A 239 10.48 14.93 3.41
CA THR A 239 11.37 14.03 4.13
C THR A 239 11.77 14.62 5.47
N CYS A 240 11.78 13.80 6.54
CA CYS A 240 12.04 14.27 7.88
C CYS A 240 13.38 15.00 8.00
N ARG A 241 13.33 16.25 8.48
CA ARG A 241 14.51 17.11 8.62
C ARG A 241 15.28 16.89 9.94
N ALA A 242 14.61 16.32 10.95
CA ALA A 242 15.13 16.23 12.31
C ALA A 242 16.24 15.18 12.49
N CYS A 243 16.22 14.07 11.74
CA CYS A 243 17.34 13.13 11.73
C CYS A 243 17.42 12.29 10.46
N ASN A 244 18.64 11.87 10.10
CA ASN A 244 18.88 11.02 8.95
C ASN A 244 18.67 9.55 9.31
N THR A 245 17.99 8.81 8.45
CA THR A 245 17.55 7.44 8.70
C THR A 245 17.84 6.57 7.47
N ASN A 246 17.88 5.24 7.62
CA ASN A 246 18.23 4.34 6.51
C ASN A 246 17.13 4.22 5.44
N LYS A 247 15.92 4.67 5.76
CA LYS A 247 14.72 4.65 4.91
C LYS A 247 14.00 5.98 5.07
N ARG A 248 13.34 6.46 4.03
CA ARG A 248 12.64 7.75 4.06
C ARG A 248 11.62 7.82 5.20
N GLN A 249 11.71 8.86 6.01
CA GLN A 249 10.72 9.24 7.02
C GLN A 249 10.10 10.58 6.64
N GLN A 250 8.91 10.88 7.15
CA GLN A 250 8.18 12.12 6.85
C GLN A 250 8.08 13.01 8.08
N ASP A 251 8.09 14.33 7.88
CA ASP A 251 7.80 15.30 8.93
C ASP A 251 6.29 15.49 9.14
N THR A 252 5.90 15.82 10.38
CA THR A 252 4.58 16.36 10.71
C THR A 252 4.69 17.84 11.10
N GLY A 253 3.88 18.70 10.47
CA GLY A 253 3.82 20.13 10.77
C GLY A 253 2.97 20.50 11.99
N GLN A 254 2.19 19.54 12.53
CA GLN A 254 1.27 19.76 13.64
C GLN A 254 1.74 19.14 14.95
N THR A 255 1.28 19.70 16.07
CA THR A 255 1.38 19.10 17.40
C THR A 255 0.60 17.77 17.44
N ALA A 256 1.16 16.75 18.10
CA ALA A 256 0.46 15.48 18.31
C ALA A 256 -0.60 15.49 19.44
N PRO A 257 -0.45 16.23 20.57
CA PRO A 257 -1.54 16.32 21.54
C PRO A 257 -2.73 17.02 20.92
N MET A 258 -3.95 16.61 21.31
CA MET A 258 -5.16 17.37 20.98
C MET A 258 -5.17 18.67 21.77
N ASP A 259 -4.71 19.76 21.15
CA ASP A 259 -4.52 21.05 21.79
C ASP A 259 -5.08 22.22 20.97
N ALA A 260 -6.06 21.92 20.11
CA ALA A 260 -6.78 22.90 19.30
C ALA A 260 -5.83 23.76 18.45
N SER A 261 -4.72 23.18 18.02
CA SER A 261 -3.73 23.79 17.14
C SER A 261 -4.32 24.14 15.76
N ILE A 262 -5.46 23.54 15.38
CA ILE A 262 -6.28 24.03 14.24
C ILE A 262 -6.82 25.46 14.42
N VAL A 263 -6.99 25.92 15.65
CA VAL A 263 -7.43 27.29 15.98
C VAL A 263 -6.23 28.17 16.28
N TYR A 264 -5.28 27.66 17.07
CA TYR A 264 -4.22 28.47 17.67
C TYR A 264 -2.89 28.45 16.90
N GLY A 265 -2.73 27.55 15.93
CA GLY A 265 -1.48 27.33 15.21
C GLY A 265 -0.48 26.48 15.99
N ALA A 266 0.50 25.94 15.26
CA ALA A 266 1.56 25.08 15.81
C ALA A 266 2.89 25.83 16.08
N SER A 267 2.87 27.17 16.11
CA SER A 267 4.04 28.01 16.42
C SER A 267 3.64 29.34 17.04
N ASP A 268 4.57 29.97 17.77
CA ASP A 268 4.35 31.28 18.40
C ASP A 268 3.99 32.36 17.36
N ASN A 269 4.69 32.38 16.22
CA ASN A 269 4.42 33.35 15.15
C ASN A 269 3.05 33.16 14.51
N ALA A 270 2.66 31.91 14.23
CA ALA A 270 1.35 31.60 13.67
C ALA A 270 0.23 32.00 14.63
N SER A 271 0.38 31.71 15.91
CA SER A 271 -0.61 32.08 16.92
C SER A 271 -0.72 33.59 17.11
N LEU A 272 0.42 34.29 17.15
CA LEU A 272 0.45 35.74 17.31
C LEU A 272 -0.26 36.46 16.16
N ALA A 273 -0.12 35.96 14.93
CA ALA A 273 -0.79 36.50 13.74
C ALA A 273 -2.32 36.37 13.79
N LEU A 274 -2.85 35.42 14.57
CA LEU A 274 -4.29 35.17 14.71
C LEU A 274 -4.92 35.92 15.89
N ARG A 275 -4.15 36.65 16.70
CA ARG A 275 -4.61 37.35 17.92
C ARG A 275 -4.85 38.84 17.67
N THR A 276 -5.86 39.40 18.32
CA THR A 276 -6.12 40.86 18.24
C THR A 276 -5.05 41.67 18.95
N ASN A 277 -4.49 41.13 20.05
CA ASN A 277 -3.48 41.76 20.91
C ASN A 277 -3.91 43.16 21.39
N ASP A 278 -5.20 43.37 21.63
CA ASP A 278 -5.82 44.65 21.99
C ASP A 278 -6.25 44.71 23.47
N GLY A 279 -5.86 43.73 24.29
CA GLY A 279 -6.22 43.66 25.71
C GLY A 279 -7.46 42.82 26.00
N THR A 280 -8.11 42.29 24.96
CA THR A 280 -9.30 41.44 25.08
C THR A 280 -8.95 39.95 25.16
N GLY A 281 -7.72 39.56 24.79
CA GLY A 281 -7.32 38.15 24.68
C GLY A 281 -8.02 37.39 23.56
N ARG A 282 -8.68 38.09 22.62
CA ARG A 282 -9.45 37.50 21.52
C ARG A 282 -8.58 37.10 20.33
N LEU A 283 -9.14 36.23 19.50
CA LEU A 283 -8.68 35.97 18.14
C LEU A 283 -9.31 36.98 17.17
N ILE A 284 -8.55 37.30 16.11
CA ILE A 284 -9.03 38.14 15.01
C ILE A 284 -10.21 37.42 14.34
N SER A 285 -11.26 38.17 14.06
CA SER A 285 -12.43 37.69 13.34
C SER A 285 -12.97 38.76 12.41
N ASN A 286 -13.69 38.31 11.38
CA ASN A 286 -14.41 39.17 10.46
C ASN A 286 -15.93 39.02 10.67
N TYR A 287 -16.72 39.93 10.09
CA TYR A 287 -18.17 39.95 10.28
C TYR A 287 -18.92 40.05 8.96
N THR A 288 -19.95 39.23 8.80
CA THR A 288 -21.00 39.42 7.80
C THR A 288 -22.27 39.93 8.48
N LYS A 289 -23.28 40.30 7.68
CA LYS A 289 -24.63 40.57 8.21
C LYS A 289 -25.26 39.39 8.97
N LYS A 290 -24.73 38.17 8.81
CA LYS A 290 -25.26 36.95 9.42
C LYS A 290 -24.36 36.37 10.53
N GLY A 291 -23.22 36.99 10.85
CA GLY A 291 -22.39 36.59 11.98
C GLY A 291 -20.88 36.71 11.76
N GLU A 292 -20.15 36.44 12.84
CA GLU A 292 -18.69 36.45 12.97
C GLU A 292 -18.06 35.25 12.23
N PHE A 293 -16.93 35.39 11.56
CA PHE A 293 -16.23 34.28 10.91
C PHE A 293 -14.72 34.50 10.96
N LEU A 294 -13.95 33.52 10.48
CA LEU A 294 -12.50 33.55 10.47
C LEU A 294 -11.93 34.79 9.76
N PRO A 295 -10.72 35.24 10.13
CA PRO A 295 -10.05 36.35 9.45
C PRO A 295 -9.76 36.00 7.99
N SER A 296 -9.65 37.02 7.14
CA SER A 296 -9.23 36.85 5.75
C SER A 296 -7.74 36.50 5.69
N GLY A 297 -7.40 35.49 4.89
CA GLY A 297 -6.04 35.12 4.56
C GLY A 297 -5.70 35.45 3.12
N ASN A 298 -4.43 35.77 2.86
CA ASN A 298 -3.92 36.09 1.51
C ASN A 298 -2.72 35.22 1.10
N ASN A 299 -2.55 34.05 1.73
CA ASN A 299 -1.43 33.16 1.46
C ASN A 299 -1.43 32.70 -0.02
N PRO A 300 -0.46 33.14 -0.85
CA PRO A 300 -0.43 32.78 -2.26
C PRO A 300 -0.09 31.31 -2.50
N GLN A 301 0.37 30.59 -1.47
CA GLN A 301 0.69 29.16 -1.52
C GLN A 301 -0.46 28.27 -1.05
N ASP A 302 -1.59 28.83 -0.63
CA ASP A 302 -2.76 28.04 -0.27
C ASP A 302 -3.39 27.44 -1.53
N ILE A 303 -3.11 26.15 -1.77
CA ILE A 303 -3.63 25.38 -2.90
C ILE A 303 -5.16 25.22 -2.88
N PHE A 304 -5.80 25.44 -1.74
CA PHE A 304 -7.26 25.41 -1.59
C PHE A 304 -7.88 26.80 -1.73
N CYS A 305 -7.07 27.84 -1.88
CA CYS A 305 -7.50 29.21 -2.12
C CYS A 305 -7.38 29.57 -3.61
N PRO A 306 -8.46 29.45 -4.41
CA PRO A 306 -8.41 29.86 -5.81
C PRO A 306 -8.22 31.38 -5.92
N MET A 307 -7.07 31.79 -6.45
CA MET A 307 -6.71 33.19 -6.75
C MET A 307 -7.71 33.94 -7.65
N LEU A 308 -8.69 33.24 -8.25
CA LEU A 308 -9.56 33.76 -9.31
C LEU A 308 -10.90 34.36 -8.84
N LYS A 309 -11.11 34.72 -7.55
CA LYS A 309 -12.45 35.18 -7.12
C LYS A 309 -12.54 36.45 -6.26
N LYS A 310 -13.73 37.06 -6.41
CA LYS A 310 -14.39 38.16 -5.69
C LYS A 310 -14.31 38.12 -4.14
N TYR A 311 -13.94 36.98 -3.56
CA TYR A 311 -13.99 36.73 -2.12
C TYR A 311 -12.62 36.26 -1.65
N GLU A 312 -12.15 36.82 -0.53
CA GLU A 312 -10.91 36.41 0.11
C GLU A 312 -11.07 35.04 0.79
N CYS A 313 -10.00 34.28 0.88
CA CYS A 313 -9.94 33.03 1.63
C CYS A 313 -9.76 33.30 3.12
N PHE A 314 -9.75 32.24 3.93
CA PHE A 314 -9.67 32.36 5.39
C PHE A 314 -8.30 31.97 5.94
N GLU A 315 -7.95 32.53 7.08
CA GLU A 315 -6.76 32.18 7.84
C GLU A 315 -7.17 31.59 9.20
N ALA A 316 -6.45 30.55 9.63
CA ALA A 316 -6.66 29.87 10.90
C ALA A 316 -5.35 29.19 11.35
N GLY A 317 -5.39 28.46 12.45
CA GLY A 317 -4.22 27.74 12.97
C GLY A 317 -3.74 26.60 12.07
N ASP A 318 -4.63 26.04 11.25
CA ASP A 318 -4.32 24.97 10.29
C ASP A 318 -4.42 25.48 8.84
N PRO A 319 -3.39 25.25 8.00
CA PRO A 319 -3.34 25.78 6.63
C PRO A 319 -4.35 25.12 5.69
N ARG A 320 -5.01 24.04 6.09
CA ARG A 320 -6.02 23.35 5.28
C ARG A 320 -7.43 23.91 5.48
N VAL A 321 -7.57 25.00 6.23
CA VAL A 321 -8.86 25.65 6.55
C VAL A 321 -9.75 25.89 5.34
N ASN A 322 -9.17 26.17 4.16
CA ASN A 322 -9.92 26.47 2.94
C ASN A 322 -10.27 25.25 2.08
N GLN A 323 -9.97 24.01 2.54
CA GLN A 323 -10.27 22.78 1.78
C GLN A 323 -11.74 22.72 1.34
N HIS A 324 -12.67 22.94 2.27
CA HIS A 324 -14.09 23.09 1.97
C HIS A 324 -14.84 23.86 3.06
N ALA A 325 -15.95 24.49 2.67
CA ALA A 325 -16.69 25.42 3.54
C ALA A 325 -17.22 24.80 4.86
N ALA A 326 -17.48 23.48 4.90
CA ALA A 326 -17.90 22.80 6.14
C ALA A 326 -16.75 22.71 7.18
N LEU A 327 -15.51 22.45 6.75
CA LEU A 327 -14.34 22.45 7.63
C LEU A 327 -14.07 23.85 8.17
N THR A 328 -14.08 24.85 7.29
CA THR A 328 -13.94 26.25 7.68
C THR A 328 -15.03 26.69 8.66
N SER A 329 -16.26 26.19 8.49
CA SER A 329 -17.38 26.45 9.40
C SER A 329 -17.15 25.84 10.78
N MET A 330 -16.58 24.63 10.84
CA MET A 330 -16.19 24.01 12.11
C MET A 330 -15.09 24.81 12.83
N GLN A 331 -14.03 25.21 12.12
CA GLN A 331 -12.97 26.04 12.71
C GLN A 331 -13.49 27.42 13.15
N THR A 332 -14.45 27.99 12.41
CA THR A 332 -15.15 29.23 12.81
C THR A 332 -15.86 29.05 14.15
N ILE A 333 -16.51 27.91 14.42
CA ILE A 333 -17.19 27.65 15.69
C ILE A 333 -16.20 27.64 16.86
N PHE A 334 -15.05 26.97 16.73
CA PHE A 334 -14.06 26.92 17.79
C PHE A 334 -13.37 28.28 18.03
N MET A 335 -13.20 29.10 16.98
CA MET A 335 -12.73 30.48 17.12
C MET A 335 -13.76 31.36 17.86
N ARG A 336 -15.05 31.26 17.50
CA ARG A 336 -16.14 31.97 18.19
C ARG A 336 -16.21 31.57 19.67
N GLU A 337 -16.04 30.28 19.97
CA GLU A 337 -16.05 29.80 21.35
C GLU A 337 -14.89 30.37 22.16
N HIS A 338 -13.69 30.46 21.57
CA HIS A 338 -12.58 31.16 22.23
C HIS A 338 -12.92 32.62 22.53
N ASN A 339 -13.48 33.35 21.56
CA ASN A 339 -13.85 34.76 21.75
C ASN A 339 -14.94 34.94 22.83
N ARG A 340 -15.93 34.03 22.87
CA ARG A 340 -16.96 34.01 23.92
C ARG A 340 -16.37 33.79 25.30
N ILE A 341 -15.46 32.81 25.44
CA ILE A 341 -14.78 32.52 26.71
C ILE A 341 -13.93 33.71 27.15
N ALA A 342 -13.18 34.33 26.23
CA ALA A 342 -12.32 35.48 26.54
C ALA A 342 -13.14 36.68 27.04
N GLU A 343 -14.29 36.95 26.43
CA GLU A 343 -15.22 38.00 26.84
C GLU A 343 -15.77 37.74 28.25
N GLU A 344 -16.28 36.52 28.51
CA GLU A 344 -16.78 36.14 29.84
C GLU A 344 -15.68 36.18 30.92
N LEU A 345 -14.47 35.72 30.60
CA LEU A 345 -13.33 35.78 31.53
C LEU A 345 -12.90 37.22 31.82
N LYS A 346 -13.00 38.13 30.85
CA LYS A 346 -12.70 39.55 31.06
C LYS A 346 -13.73 40.20 31.98
N GLU A 347 -15.01 39.86 31.84
CA GLU A 347 -16.07 40.35 32.72
C GLU A 347 -15.86 39.86 34.16
N ILE A 348 -15.53 38.57 34.34
CA ILE A 348 -15.29 37.97 35.66
C ILE A 348 -13.97 38.46 36.27
N ASN A 349 -12.93 38.66 35.45
CA ASN A 349 -11.59 39.04 35.87
C ASN A 349 -11.09 40.31 35.14
N PRO A 350 -11.61 41.52 35.49
CA PRO A 350 -11.29 42.75 34.76
C PRO A 350 -9.81 43.12 34.72
N ASN A 351 -9.04 42.68 35.72
CA ASN A 351 -7.62 42.98 35.89
C ASN A 351 -6.68 42.03 35.13
N TRP A 352 -7.19 40.97 34.50
CA TRP A 352 -6.36 40.09 33.68
C TRP A 352 -5.90 40.82 32.41
N ASP A 353 -4.64 40.59 32.04
CA ASP A 353 -4.02 41.08 30.82
C ASP A 353 -4.39 40.20 29.60
N ASP A 354 -4.01 40.67 28.41
CA ASP A 354 -4.31 40.00 27.14
C ASP A 354 -3.81 38.55 27.13
N GLU A 355 -2.57 38.33 27.58
CA GLU A 355 -1.94 37.01 27.56
C GLU A 355 -2.62 36.04 28.52
N ARG A 356 -2.99 36.47 29.73
CA ARG A 356 -3.73 35.63 30.67
C ARG A 356 -5.09 35.24 30.10
N LEU A 357 -5.83 36.20 29.54
CA LEU A 357 -7.14 35.97 28.93
C LEU A 357 -7.05 34.98 27.77
N PHE A 358 -6.09 35.19 26.86
CA PHE A 358 -5.86 34.30 25.72
C PHE A 358 -5.54 32.87 26.19
N GLN A 359 -4.59 32.69 27.10
CA GLN A 359 -4.14 31.37 27.54
C GLN A 359 -5.21 30.61 28.32
N GLU A 360 -5.98 31.27 29.19
CA GLU A 360 -7.07 30.62 29.91
C GLU A 360 -8.23 30.27 28.98
N SER A 361 -8.57 31.15 28.03
CA SER A 361 -9.58 30.87 27.01
C SER A 361 -9.17 29.69 26.13
N ARG A 362 -7.91 29.66 25.69
CA ARG A 362 -7.30 28.53 24.97
C ARG A 362 -7.37 27.25 25.79
N ARG A 363 -6.99 27.28 27.07
CA ARG A 363 -7.00 26.12 27.96
C ARG A 363 -8.40 25.51 28.11
N ILE A 364 -9.42 26.34 28.27
CA ILE A 364 -10.82 25.90 28.38
C ILE A 364 -11.30 25.30 27.06
N ASN A 365 -11.03 25.98 25.94
CA ASN A 365 -11.44 25.49 24.61
C ASN A 365 -10.77 24.15 24.26
N ILE A 366 -9.49 23.97 24.62
CA ILE A 366 -8.78 22.68 24.52
C ILE A 366 -9.49 21.61 25.34
N ALA A 367 -9.88 21.93 26.58
CA ALA A 367 -10.57 20.96 27.44
C ALA A 367 -11.95 20.57 26.86
N GLN A 368 -12.68 21.51 26.26
CA GLN A 368 -13.93 21.22 25.55
C GLN A 368 -13.69 20.30 24.35
N LEU A 369 -12.69 20.59 23.51
CA LEU A 369 -12.32 19.74 22.37
C LEU A 369 -11.98 18.32 22.82
N GLN A 370 -11.14 18.18 23.85
CA GLN A 370 -10.76 16.88 24.41
C GLN A 370 -11.97 16.14 24.99
N TYR A 371 -12.84 16.84 25.72
CA TYR A 371 -14.05 16.24 26.28
C TYR A 371 -14.97 15.71 25.19
N ILE A 372 -15.30 16.52 24.17
CA ILE A 372 -16.13 16.09 23.03
C ILE A 372 -15.49 14.85 22.37
N ASN A 373 -14.17 14.86 22.18
CA ASN A 373 -13.50 13.72 21.54
C ASN A 373 -13.62 12.42 22.35
N PHE A 374 -13.27 12.43 23.64
CA PHE A 374 -13.24 11.22 24.45
C PHE A 374 -14.62 10.80 24.97
N GLN A 375 -15.53 11.74 25.19
CA GLN A 375 -16.86 11.47 25.74
C GLN A 375 -17.90 11.20 24.65
N GLU A 376 -17.82 11.85 23.49
CA GLU A 376 -18.87 11.80 22.46
C GLU A 376 -18.38 11.11 21.19
N TYR A 377 -17.23 11.51 20.65
CA TYR A 377 -16.76 11.01 19.35
C TYR A 377 -16.19 9.57 19.41
N LEU A 378 -15.21 9.33 20.27
CA LEU A 378 -14.52 8.04 20.36
C LEU A 378 -15.44 6.87 20.75
N PRO A 379 -16.44 7.00 21.65
CA PRO A 379 -17.38 5.91 21.91
C PRO A 379 -18.15 5.45 20.67
N HIS A 380 -18.54 6.38 19.80
CA HIS A 380 -19.22 6.04 18.55
C HIS A 380 -18.26 5.46 17.51
N LEU A 381 -17.01 5.92 17.47
CA LEU A 381 -16.00 5.41 16.54
C LEU A 381 -15.47 4.02 16.93
N LEU A 382 -15.09 3.84 18.19
CA LEU A 382 -14.42 2.66 18.71
C LEU A 382 -15.40 1.64 19.31
N GLY A 383 -16.52 2.09 19.87
CA GLY A 383 -17.46 1.25 20.60
C GLY A 383 -16.98 0.88 22.01
N ASP A 384 -17.91 0.38 22.83
CA ASP A 384 -17.73 0.21 24.27
C ASP A 384 -16.58 -0.72 24.68
N TYR A 385 -16.34 -1.76 23.89
CA TYR A 385 -15.28 -2.74 24.17
C TYR A 385 -13.90 -2.05 24.24
N TYR A 386 -13.54 -1.30 23.19
CA TYR A 386 -12.23 -0.64 23.14
C TYR A 386 -12.12 0.56 24.07
N MET A 387 -13.22 1.28 24.26
CA MET A 387 -13.26 2.36 25.25
C MET A 387 -12.97 1.84 26.66
N THR A 388 -13.46 0.64 26.99
CA THR A 388 -13.20 -0.02 28.28
C THR A 388 -11.81 -0.64 28.33
N GLU A 389 -11.40 -1.37 27.30
CA GLU A 389 -10.11 -2.08 27.25
C GLU A 389 -8.92 -1.13 27.40
N PHE A 390 -9.00 0.04 26.78
CA PHE A 390 -7.94 1.05 26.82
C PHE A 390 -8.19 2.18 27.85
N ASP A 391 -9.17 2.03 28.74
CA ASP A 391 -9.54 3.02 29.76
C ASP A 391 -9.68 4.46 29.21
N LEU A 392 -10.43 4.59 28.11
CA LEU A 392 -10.57 5.84 27.34
C LEU A 392 -11.77 6.69 27.77
N TYR A 393 -12.67 6.16 28.60
CA TYR A 393 -13.82 6.92 29.09
C TYR A 393 -13.36 8.05 30.01
N VAL A 394 -14.03 9.20 29.90
CA VAL A 394 -13.78 10.33 30.79
C VAL A 394 -14.18 9.94 32.21
N GLN A 395 -13.21 9.77 33.10
CA GLN A 395 -13.47 9.41 34.49
C GLN A 395 -14.00 10.63 35.27
N GLY A 396 -15.13 10.46 35.94
CA GLY A 396 -15.70 11.48 36.83
C GLY A 396 -15.05 11.50 38.21
N GLY A 397 -15.05 12.67 38.87
CA GLY A 397 -14.61 12.84 40.26
C GLY A 397 -13.23 13.50 40.42
N SER A 398 -12.76 13.60 41.67
CA SER A 398 -11.54 14.34 42.02
C SER A 398 -10.22 13.64 41.65
N GLY A 399 -10.28 12.38 41.22
CA GLY A 399 -9.10 11.60 40.82
C GLY A 399 -8.57 11.96 39.42
N GLY A 400 -9.46 12.29 38.48
CA GLY A 400 -9.12 12.61 37.09
C GLY A 400 -8.31 11.52 36.37
N THR A 401 -7.87 11.81 35.14
CA THR A 401 -6.93 10.95 34.42
C THR A 401 -5.51 11.15 34.95
N THR A 402 -4.76 10.06 35.16
CA THR A 402 -3.37 10.15 35.63
C THR A 402 -2.42 10.36 34.46
N TYR A 403 -1.60 11.40 34.50
CA TYR A 403 -0.55 11.62 33.50
C TYR A 403 0.60 10.63 33.70
N ASN A 404 0.94 9.88 32.64
CA ASN A 404 2.10 8.99 32.62
C ASN A 404 3.22 9.57 31.73
N PRO A 405 4.36 10.00 32.31
CA PRO A 405 5.46 10.61 31.55
C PRO A 405 6.26 9.61 30.69
N TYR A 406 5.98 8.32 30.78
CA TYR A 406 6.63 7.29 29.97
C TYR A 406 5.84 6.96 28.69
N ILE A 407 4.59 7.43 28.57
CA ILE A 407 3.82 7.28 27.34
C ILE A 407 4.42 8.16 26.25
N LYS A 408 4.82 7.51 25.16
CA LYS A 408 5.45 8.12 23.99
C LYS A 408 4.42 8.83 23.12
N LEU A 409 4.24 10.13 23.35
CA LEU A 409 3.38 10.96 22.50
C LEU A 409 4.07 11.31 21.17
N GLY A 410 3.32 11.26 20.07
CA GLY A 410 3.75 11.69 18.75
C GLY A 410 2.67 11.42 17.69
N ALA A 411 2.76 12.11 16.55
CA ALA A 411 1.90 11.82 15.43
C ALA A 411 2.37 10.52 14.77
N TRP A 412 1.47 9.55 14.60
CA TRP A 412 1.80 8.26 14.02
C TRP A 412 1.56 8.28 12.52
N ASN A 413 2.53 7.79 11.76
CA ASN A 413 2.48 7.77 10.30
C ASN A 413 1.29 6.95 9.82
N GLU A 414 1.08 5.78 10.42
CA GLU A 414 -0.03 4.88 10.13
C GLU A 414 -1.38 5.52 10.47
N PHE A 415 -1.46 6.27 11.56
CA PHE A 415 -2.68 6.98 11.95
C PHE A 415 -3.05 8.04 10.90
N SER A 416 -2.11 8.94 10.60
CA SER A 416 -2.32 10.10 9.72
C SER A 416 -2.50 9.73 8.24
N THR A 417 -1.73 8.75 7.77
CA THR A 417 -1.71 8.44 6.34
C THR A 417 -2.74 7.42 5.93
N SER A 418 -3.27 6.62 6.85
CA SER A 418 -4.38 5.77 6.46
C SER A 418 -5.30 5.20 7.55
N ALA A 419 -4.96 5.02 8.82
CA ALA A 419 -5.92 4.44 9.78
C ALA A 419 -7.09 5.38 10.11
N PHE A 420 -6.84 6.68 10.24
CA PHE A 420 -7.86 7.69 10.55
C PHE A 420 -8.42 8.39 9.31
N ARG A 421 -8.14 7.86 8.12
CA ARG A 421 -8.70 8.32 6.86
C ARG A 421 -10.00 7.59 6.57
N ILE A 422 -10.99 7.83 7.42
CA ILE A 422 -12.35 7.28 7.32
C ILE A 422 -13.18 7.94 6.20
N HIS A 423 -12.54 8.22 5.06
CA HIS A 423 -13.06 9.04 3.97
C HIS A 423 -14.28 8.44 3.26
N SER A 424 -14.50 7.12 3.34
CA SER A 424 -15.73 6.51 2.80
C SER A 424 -17.00 6.99 3.50
N MET A 425 -16.90 7.59 4.68
CA MET A 425 -18.05 8.14 5.41
C MET A 425 -18.53 9.51 4.88
N ILE A 426 -17.87 10.09 3.88
CA ILE A 426 -18.23 11.39 3.31
C ILE A 426 -19.57 11.31 2.59
N ALA A 427 -20.55 12.10 3.02
CA ALA A 427 -21.86 12.18 2.38
C ALA A 427 -21.85 13.08 1.15
N THR A 428 -22.63 12.69 0.12
CA THR A 428 -22.84 13.54 -1.06
C THR A 428 -23.69 14.76 -0.77
N ASN A 429 -24.70 14.65 0.10
CA ASN A 429 -25.59 15.77 0.41
C ASN A 429 -25.12 16.49 1.67
N VAL A 430 -25.10 17.82 1.64
CA VAL A 430 -24.76 18.64 2.82
C VAL A 430 -25.99 18.96 3.66
N GLY A 431 -27.20 18.66 3.19
CA GLY A 431 -28.44 18.87 3.96
C GLY A 431 -28.93 20.31 4.01
N ALA A 432 -28.23 21.23 3.35
CA ALA A 432 -28.58 22.63 3.26
C ALA A 432 -28.27 23.20 1.87
N LEU A 433 -28.98 24.27 1.52
CA LEU A 433 -28.78 25.04 0.28
C LEU A 433 -28.92 24.25 -1.04
N ASN A 434 -29.43 23.01 -0.97
CA ASN A 434 -29.47 22.05 -2.07
C ASN A 434 -28.09 21.83 -2.73
N LEU A 435 -27.02 21.88 -1.93
CA LEU A 435 -25.64 21.70 -2.37
C LEU A 435 -25.20 20.24 -2.22
N LYS A 436 -24.32 19.83 -3.14
CA LYS A 436 -23.54 18.60 -3.04
C LYS A 436 -22.21 18.88 -2.36
N PHE A 437 -21.58 17.87 -1.79
CA PHE A 437 -20.30 18.05 -1.08
C PHE A 437 -19.22 18.64 -2.01
N ARG A 438 -19.20 18.23 -3.28
CA ARG A 438 -18.28 18.81 -4.28
C ARG A 438 -18.38 20.34 -4.43
N ASP A 439 -19.54 20.93 -4.12
CA ASP A 439 -19.78 22.37 -4.28
C ASP A 439 -19.15 23.20 -3.16
N LEU A 440 -18.70 22.55 -2.08
CA LEU A 440 -18.10 23.21 -0.92
C LEU A 440 -16.58 23.37 -1.06
N PHE A 441 -15.93 22.60 -1.93
CA PHE A 441 -14.47 22.67 -2.11
C PHE A 441 -14.04 24.06 -2.56
N SER A 442 -13.00 24.60 -1.91
CA SER A 442 -12.35 25.85 -2.33
C SER A 442 -13.34 27.01 -2.59
N ASN A 443 -14.42 27.07 -1.81
CA ASN A 443 -15.54 27.99 -2.04
C ASN A 443 -15.81 28.92 -0.86
N PRO A 444 -14.94 29.92 -0.62
CA PRO A 444 -15.11 30.87 0.50
C PRO A 444 -16.36 31.73 0.36
N GLY A 445 -16.89 31.88 -0.85
CA GLY A 445 -18.07 32.69 -1.14
C GLY A 445 -19.33 32.26 -0.38
N LEU A 446 -19.45 30.99 0.00
CA LEU A 446 -20.56 30.51 0.84
C LEU A 446 -20.54 31.16 2.24
N LEU A 447 -19.35 31.31 2.82
CA LEU A 447 -19.19 31.85 4.17
C LEU A 447 -19.27 33.37 4.17
N TRP A 448 -18.75 34.04 3.13
CA TRP A 448 -18.97 35.48 2.93
C TRP A 448 -20.44 35.86 2.73
N GLN A 449 -21.28 34.92 2.27
CA GLN A 449 -22.74 35.08 2.20
C GLN A 449 -23.44 34.70 3.52
N GLY A 450 -22.67 34.31 4.53
CA GLY A 450 -23.12 34.03 5.88
C GLY A 450 -23.86 32.70 6.03
N TYR A 451 -23.52 31.69 5.23
CA TYR A 451 -24.15 30.37 5.27
C TYR A 451 -23.51 29.38 6.25
N THR A 452 -22.62 29.82 7.14
CA THR A 452 -21.99 28.96 8.17
C THR A 452 -23.04 28.17 8.96
N GLY A 453 -24.08 28.83 9.47
CA GLY A 453 -25.13 28.17 10.25
C GLY A 453 -25.96 27.18 9.41
N ASP A 454 -26.29 27.54 8.17
CA ASP A 454 -27.02 26.67 7.25
C ASP A 454 -26.23 25.39 6.95
N ILE A 455 -24.93 25.50 6.66
CA ILE A 455 -24.05 24.36 6.42
C ILE A 455 -23.98 23.45 7.65
N MET A 456 -23.75 24.01 8.84
CA MET A 456 -23.62 23.21 10.06
C MET A 456 -24.93 22.53 10.47
N ASN A 457 -26.07 23.20 10.31
CA ASN A 457 -27.39 22.58 10.50
C ASN A 457 -27.65 21.46 9.49
N GLY A 458 -27.21 21.66 8.24
CA GLY A 458 -27.33 20.67 7.18
C GLY A 458 -26.55 19.39 7.48
N VAL A 459 -25.27 19.50 7.84
CA VAL A 459 -24.44 18.31 8.13
C VAL A 459 -24.86 17.60 9.43
N CYS A 460 -25.52 18.30 10.36
CA CYS A 460 -26.20 17.65 11.50
C CYS A 460 -27.42 16.83 11.08
N SER A 461 -28.06 17.17 9.96
CA SER A 461 -29.36 16.62 9.54
C SER A 461 -29.25 15.46 8.55
N VAL A 462 -28.11 15.31 7.88
CA VAL A 462 -27.87 14.25 6.89
C VAL A 462 -27.02 13.14 7.52
N PRO A 463 -27.31 11.86 7.26
CA PRO A 463 -26.46 10.76 7.71
C PRO A 463 -25.08 10.79 7.03
N SER A 464 -24.03 10.37 7.74
CA SER A 464 -22.78 9.98 7.07
C SER A 464 -23.01 8.78 6.17
N GLU A 465 -22.11 8.56 5.21
CA GLU A 465 -22.00 7.27 4.55
C GLU A 465 -21.38 6.24 5.51
N LYS A 466 -21.51 4.95 5.21
CA LYS A 466 -20.89 3.88 5.99
C LYS A 466 -19.37 3.88 5.80
N PHE A 467 -18.66 3.54 6.87
CA PHE A 467 -17.25 3.21 6.75
C PHE A 467 -17.12 1.84 6.08
N ASP A 468 -16.95 1.84 4.77
CA ASP A 468 -16.72 0.65 3.96
C ASP A 468 -15.84 0.98 2.74
N ARG A 469 -15.84 0.12 1.72
CA ARG A 469 -15.04 0.31 0.50
C ARG A 469 -15.67 1.28 -0.51
N TRP A 470 -16.93 1.67 -0.32
CA TRP A 470 -17.64 2.49 -1.29
C TRP A 470 -17.36 3.96 -1.00
N TYR A 471 -17.20 4.73 -2.06
CA TYR A 471 -16.99 6.17 -1.98
C TYR A 471 -18.12 6.88 -2.71
N VAL A 472 -18.21 8.19 -2.54
CA VAL A 472 -19.13 9.02 -3.31
C VAL A 472 -18.40 9.71 -4.47
N TYR A 473 -19.07 9.88 -5.60
CA TYR A 473 -18.51 10.59 -6.78
C TYR A 473 -17.90 11.95 -6.47
N ASP A 474 -18.46 12.66 -5.49
CA ASP A 474 -17.99 13.97 -5.04
C ASP A 474 -16.49 13.97 -4.63
N VAL A 475 -15.93 12.82 -4.26
CA VAL A 475 -14.52 12.69 -3.86
C VAL A 475 -13.69 11.75 -4.73
N THR A 476 -14.30 10.91 -5.57
CA THR A 476 -13.54 10.04 -6.50
C THR A 476 -13.16 10.76 -7.80
N ASP A 477 -13.94 11.77 -8.22
CA ASP A 477 -13.75 12.45 -9.51
C ASP A 477 -13.72 14.00 -9.37
N TYR A 478 -14.21 14.52 -8.24
CA TYR A 478 -14.37 15.96 -7.98
C TYR A 478 -13.66 16.44 -6.71
N LEU A 479 -12.70 15.67 -6.17
CA LEU A 479 -11.95 16.11 -4.99
C LEU A 479 -11.23 17.44 -5.27
N PHE A 480 -11.34 18.39 -4.35
CA PHE A 480 -10.74 19.72 -4.46
C PHE A 480 -11.09 20.44 -5.76
N LEU A 481 -12.30 20.20 -6.28
CA LEU A 481 -12.79 20.84 -7.50
C LEU A 481 -12.70 22.36 -7.36
N GLN A 482 -11.81 22.95 -8.16
CA GLN A 482 -11.65 24.39 -8.18
C GLN A 482 -12.88 25.04 -8.84
N PRO A 483 -13.33 26.22 -8.39
CA PRO A 483 -14.50 26.84 -8.98
C PRO A 483 -14.33 27.13 -10.48
N GLY A 484 -15.24 26.57 -11.29
CA GLY A 484 -15.20 26.68 -12.76
C GLY A 484 -14.36 25.60 -13.46
N ALA A 485 -13.68 24.73 -12.72
CA ALA A 485 -13.05 23.54 -13.27
C ALA A 485 -14.12 22.48 -13.63
N GLN A 486 -13.79 21.61 -14.58
CA GLN A 486 -14.68 20.54 -15.06
C GLN A 486 -14.51 19.22 -14.28
N TYR A 487 -13.36 19.04 -13.65
CA TYR A 487 -12.97 17.84 -12.92
C TYR A 487 -12.08 18.21 -11.72
N GLY A 488 -12.05 17.34 -10.72
CA GLY A 488 -11.15 17.41 -9.58
C GLY A 488 -10.14 16.25 -9.59
N SER A 489 -9.58 15.96 -8.43
CA SER A 489 -8.74 14.77 -8.21
C SER A 489 -9.56 13.59 -7.67
N ASP A 490 -8.87 12.52 -7.28
CA ASP A 490 -9.43 11.25 -6.81
C ASP A 490 -8.89 10.94 -5.40
N LEU A 491 -9.76 11.03 -4.39
CA LEU A 491 -9.41 10.84 -2.98
C LEU A 491 -8.89 9.45 -2.65
N PRO A 492 -9.60 8.34 -2.98
CA PRO A 492 -9.05 7.02 -2.74
C PRO A 492 -7.72 6.80 -3.48
N ALA A 493 -7.58 7.27 -4.72
CA ALA A 493 -6.31 7.20 -5.46
C ALA A 493 -5.17 7.94 -4.73
N LEU A 494 -5.42 9.15 -4.23
CA LEU A 494 -4.46 9.92 -3.43
C LEU A 494 -4.10 9.20 -2.12
N ASP A 495 -5.06 8.56 -1.46
CA ASP A 495 -4.80 7.80 -0.23
C ASP A 495 -3.88 6.60 -0.49
N VAL A 496 -4.10 5.84 -1.58
CA VAL A 496 -3.19 4.75 -1.98
C VAL A 496 -1.79 5.29 -2.19
N GLN A 497 -1.71 6.37 -2.96
CA GLN A 497 -0.44 6.92 -3.38
C GLN A 497 0.31 7.53 -2.20
N ARG A 498 -0.41 8.13 -1.23
CA ARG A 498 0.14 8.61 0.05
C ARG A 498 0.66 7.47 0.92
N GLY A 499 -0.06 6.35 1.01
CA GLY A 499 0.43 5.15 1.68
C GLY A 499 1.73 4.61 1.08
N ARG A 500 1.85 4.64 -0.26
CA ARG A 500 3.09 4.27 -0.97
C ARG A 500 4.21 5.29 -0.76
N ASP A 501 3.88 6.58 -0.82
CA ASP A 501 4.82 7.68 -0.58
C ASP A 501 5.41 7.64 0.84
N HIS A 502 4.62 7.26 1.83
CA HIS A 502 5.01 7.10 3.24
C HIS A 502 5.51 5.69 3.59
N GLY A 503 5.59 4.76 2.63
CA GLY A 503 6.15 3.43 2.86
C GLY A 503 5.41 2.68 3.96
N ILE A 504 4.09 2.78 4.01
CA ILE A 504 3.26 2.05 4.98
C ILE A 504 3.40 0.55 4.73
N ALA A 505 3.58 -0.22 5.80
CA ALA A 505 3.75 -1.66 5.70
C ALA A 505 2.55 -2.35 5.03
N PRO A 506 2.75 -3.52 4.40
CA PRO A 506 1.64 -4.30 3.89
C PRO A 506 0.68 -4.71 5.01
N TYR A 507 -0.62 -4.72 4.71
CA TYR A 507 -1.70 -5.01 5.66
C TYR A 507 -1.46 -6.28 6.51
N VAL A 508 -0.94 -7.33 5.90
CA VAL A 508 -0.66 -8.63 6.57
C VAL A 508 0.32 -8.53 7.74
N TYR A 509 1.25 -7.56 7.71
CA TYR A 509 2.18 -7.34 8.82
C TYR A 509 1.51 -6.66 9.99
N TYR A 510 0.52 -5.80 9.73
CA TYR A 510 -0.27 -5.18 10.78
C TYR A 510 -1.25 -6.15 11.41
N VAL A 511 -1.87 -7.04 10.63
CA VAL A 511 -2.67 -8.14 11.20
C VAL A 511 -1.82 -8.99 12.13
N TYR A 512 -0.62 -9.36 11.69
CA TYR A 512 0.32 -10.11 12.53
C TYR A 512 0.73 -9.34 13.79
N TYR A 513 1.07 -8.05 13.66
CA TYR A 513 1.44 -7.19 14.79
C TYR A 513 0.29 -7.00 15.78
N CYS A 514 -0.90 -6.65 15.31
CA CYS A 514 -2.08 -6.37 16.14
C CYS A 514 -2.70 -7.64 16.75
N SER A 515 -2.36 -8.83 16.23
CA SER A 515 -2.76 -10.12 16.82
C SER A 515 -1.69 -10.70 17.74
N ASP A 516 -0.64 -9.93 18.09
CA ASP A 516 0.50 -10.41 18.86
C ASP A 516 1.15 -11.69 18.26
N GLY A 517 1.13 -11.78 16.93
CA GLY A 517 1.65 -12.92 16.16
C GLY A 517 0.70 -14.11 16.05
N GLU A 518 -0.49 -14.07 16.65
CA GLU A 518 -1.44 -15.19 16.61
C GLU A 518 -2.06 -15.40 15.22
N VAL A 519 -2.19 -14.35 14.41
CA VAL A 519 -2.77 -14.42 13.06
C VAL A 519 -1.72 -14.18 11.99
N ASP A 520 -1.34 -15.26 11.32
CA ASP A 520 -0.34 -15.28 10.24
C ASP A 520 -1.01 -15.44 8.86
N ILE A 521 -1.29 -14.31 8.21
CA ILE A 521 -1.80 -14.28 6.83
C ILE A 521 -0.64 -14.52 5.85
N ARG A 522 -0.71 -15.63 5.11
CA ARG A 522 0.22 -16.02 4.04
C ARG A 522 -0.48 -16.15 2.68
N SER A 523 -1.81 -16.19 2.66
CA SER A 523 -2.63 -16.35 1.46
C SER A 523 -3.86 -15.45 1.49
N PHE A 524 -4.49 -15.27 0.33
CA PHE A 524 -5.78 -14.59 0.26
C PHE A 524 -6.89 -15.39 0.97
N ASP A 525 -6.82 -16.73 0.98
CA ASP A 525 -7.82 -17.56 1.66
C ASP A 525 -7.69 -17.43 3.19
N ASP A 526 -6.48 -17.18 3.70
CA ASP A 526 -6.28 -16.97 5.14
C ASP A 526 -7.05 -15.73 5.63
N LEU A 527 -7.31 -14.75 4.75
CA LEU A 527 -8.15 -13.59 5.08
C LEU A 527 -9.62 -13.98 5.28
N ILE A 528 -10.09 -15.02 4.58
CA ILE A 528 -11.44 -15.58 4.72
C ILE A 528 -11.50 -16.51 5.93
N ASP A 529 -10.54 -17.43 6.04
CA ASP A 529 -10.50 -18.47 7.08
C ASP A 529 -10.37 -17.90 8.49
N ASN A 530 -9.69 -16.75 8.62
CA ASN A 530 -9.60 -15.99 9.88
C ASN A 530 -10.75 -14.99 10.07
N TYR A 531 -11.77 -15.02 9.20
CA TYR A 531 -12.94 -14.13 9.21
C TYR A 531 -12.58 -12.65 9.25
N ILE A 532 -11.47 -12.28 8.60
CA ILE A 532 -10.98 -10.89 8.57
C ILE A 532 -11.67 -10.13 7.45
N ILE A 533 -11.85 -10.73 6.27
CA ILE A 533 -12.41 -10.08 5.09
C ILE A 533 -13.42 -11.01 4.42
N SER A 534 -14.56 -10.48 3.98
CA SER A 534 -15.55 -11.31 3.28
C SER A 534 -15.04 -11.86 1.95
N GLU A 535 -15.56 -13.01 1.55
CA GLU A 535 -15.12 -13.75 0.35
C GLU A 535 -15.22 -12.91 -0.94
N GLN A 536 -16.34 -12.22 -1.15
CA GLN A 536 -16.54 -11.30 -2.30
C GLN A 536 -15.39 -10.30 -2.45
N ASN A 537 -14.86 -9.93 -1.31
CA ASN A 537 -14.03 -8.79 -1.06
C ASN A 537 -12.55 -9.28 -1.15
N VAL A 538 -12.23 -10.46 -0.63
CA VAL A 538 -11.00 -11.17 -0.99
C VAL A 538 -10.88 -11.37 -2.50
N GLU A 539 -11.97 -11.69 -3.20
CA GLU A 539 -11.95 -11.88 -4.65
C GLU A 539 -11.59 -10.60 -5.41
N LEU A 540 -12.08 -9.43 -4.97
CA LEU A 540 -11.65 -8.14 -5.53
C LEU A 540 -10.16 -7.90 -5.32
N LEU A 541 -9.63 -8.26 -4.15
CA LEU A 541 -8.20 -8.12 -3.86
C LEU A 541 -7.37 -9.09 -4.71
N LYS A 542 -7.82 -10.35 -4.89
CA LYS A 542 -7.20 -11.31 -5.80
C LYS A 542 -7.14 -10.73 -7.22
N ASN A 543 -8.25 -10.24 -7.76
CA ASN A 543 -8.31 -9.71 -9.12
C ASN A 543 -7.40 -8.50 -9.39
N ASN A 544 -7.03 -7.74 -8.37
CA ASN A 544 -6.17 -6.55 -8.52
C ASN A 544 -4.72 -6.80 -8.09
N TYR A 545 -4.49 -7.59 -7.03
CA TYR A 545 -3.16 -7.76 -6.43
C TYR A 545 -2.56 -9.15 -6.64
N ALA A 546 -3.35 -10.14 -7.05
CA ALA A 546 -2.77 -11.40 -7.49
C ALA A 546 -2.01 -11.16 -8.79
N PHE A 547 -0.86 -11.80 -8.90
CA PHE A 547 -0.17 -11.94 -10.18
C PHE A 547 -1.07 -12.77 -11.13
N GLN A 548 -0.82 -12.80 -12.44
CA GLN A 548 -1.34 -13.85 -13.34
C GLN A 548 -0.16 -14.38 -14.20
N LEU A 549 0.28 -15.60 -13.94
CA LEU A 549 1.18 -16.41 -14.74
C LEU A 549 0.53 -17.67 -15.32
N ILE A 550 0.35 -17.66 -16.64
CA ILE A 550 -0.09 -18.84 -17.37
C ILE A 550 1.08 -19.69 -17.87
N LEU A 551 1.13 -20.98 -17.51
CA LEU A 551 2.25 -21.88 -17.81
C LEU A 551 1.80 -23.10 -18.61
N VAL A 552 2.10 -23.17 -19.91
CA VAL A 552 1.77 -24.33 -20.77
C VAL A 552 2.88 -25.38 -20.78
N CYS A 553 2.88 -26.37 -19.87
CA CYS A 553 3.90 -27.44 -19.84
C CYS A 553 3.55 -28.57 -20.83
N THR A 554 4.49 -29.09 -21.62
CA THR A 554 4.20 -30.14 -22.64
C THR A 554 5.25 -31.25 -22.66
N THR A 555 5.12 -32.34 -21.89
CA THR A 555 5.97 -33.54 -22.07
C THR A 555 5.32 -34.89 -21.76
N ASP A 556 5.92 -35.94 -22.35
CA ASP A 556 5.56 -37.37 -22.33
C ASP A 556 6.44 -38.20 -21.35
N ARG A 557 7.46 -37.62 -20.70
CA ARG A 557 8.27 -38.23 -19.61
C ARG A 557 8.77 -37.18 -18.60
N SER A 558 9.00 -37.61 -17.38
CA SER A 558 9.19 -36.85 -16.13
C SER A 558 10.10 -35.62 -16.26
N CYS A 559 9.50 -34.43 -16.33
CA CYS A 559 10.20 -33.16 -16.25
C CYS A 559 9.72 -32.38 -15.03
N LEU A 560 10.63 -31.93 -14.16
CA LEU A 560 10.51 -30.73 -13.30
C LEU A 560 9.16 -30.50 -12.54
N ILE A 561 8.37 -31.54 -12.24
CA ILE A 561 7.03 -31.43 -11.64
C ILE A 561 7.09 -31.23 -10.12
N ASP A 562 8.04 -31.87 -9.43
CA ASP A 562 8.13 -31.86 -7.96
C ASP A 562 8.43 -30.49 -7.31
N PRO A 563 9.22 -29.56 -7.90
CA PRO A 563 9.43 -28.24 -7.31
C PRO A 563 8.28 -27.25 -7.53
N ILE A 564 7.41 -27.47 -8.52
CA ILE A 564 6.21 -26.62 -8.71
C ILE A 564 5.30 -26.73 -7.47
N ARG A 565 5.30 -27.90 -6.81
CA ARG A 565 4.59 -28.18 -5.56
C ARG A 565 4.96 -27.23 -4.42
N SER A 566 6.21 -26.77 -4.32
CA SER A 566 6.68 -25.90 -3.22
C SER A 566 6.66 -24.40 -3.55
N LYS A 567 6.51 -24.03 -4.83
CA LYS A 567 6.52 -22.63 -5.31
C LYS A 567 5.24 -22.18 -6.02
N ALA A 568 4.18 -23.00 -6.04
CA ALA A 568 2.87 -22.66 -6.58
C ALA A 568 2.24 -21.39 -5.96
N SER A 569 2.75 -20.91 -4.82
CA SER A 569 2.34 -19.64 -4.20
C SER A 569 2.72 -18.38 -5.01
N ILE A 570 3.62 -18.49 -6.00
CA ILE A 570 4.17 -17.35 -6.77
C ILE A 570 3.62 -17.28 -8.20
N LEU A 571 2.93 -18.33 -8.68
CA LEU A 571 2.56 -18.51 -10.09
C LEU A 571 1.04 -18.63 -10.20
N THR A 572 0.40 -17.80 -11.00
CA THR A 572 -1.08 -17.71 -11.06
C THR A 572 -1.62 -18.08 -12.43
N ASP A 573 -2.16 -19.29 -12.56
CA ASP A 573 -2.82 -19.86 -13.74
C ASP A 573 -2.00 -20.84 -14.59
N VAL A 574 -1.33 -21.83 -13.97
CA VAL A 574 -0.60 -22.88 -14.70
C VAL A 574 -1.54 -23.74 -15.56
N ILE A 575 -1.24 -23.89 -16.86
CA ILE A 575 -1.94 -24.75 -17.82
C ILE A 575 -1.10 -25.98 -18.19
N SER A 576 -1.15 -27.10 -17.47
CA SER A 576 -0.26 -28.23 -17.80
C SER A 576 -0.85 -29.20 -18.85
N GLY A 577 -0.06 -29.53 -19.87
CA GLY A 577 -0.21 -30.54 -20.93
C GLY A 577 0.38 -31.90 -20.54
N ALA A 578 -0.42 -32.95 -20.32
CA ALA A 578 0.08 -34.26 -19.87
C ALA A 578 -0.20 -35.43 -20.84
N MET A 579 0.75 -36.37 -21.00
CA MET A 579 0.50 -37.64 -21.70
C MET A 579 1.08 -38.87 -20.98
N LYS A 580 0.43 -39.31 -19.88
CA LYS A 580 0.36 -40.71 -19.36
C LYS A 580 -0.40 -40.74 -18.03
N CYS A 581 -1.05 -41.87 -17.69
CA CYS A 581 -1.89 -42.00 -16.48
C CYS A 581 -1.18 -41.68 -15.16
N VAL A 582 0.13 -41.95 -15.03
CA VAL A 582 0.91 -41.69 -13.80
C VAL A 582 1.20 -40.19 -13.62
N GLN A 583 1.46 -39.45 -14.70
CA GLN A 583 1.70 -38.00 -14.68
C GLN A 583 0.43 -37.20 -14.42
N LEU A 584 -0.71 -37.70 -14.87
CA LEU A 584 -2.03 -37.12 -14.61
C LEU A 584 -2.40 -37.15 -13.12
N ILE A 585 -1.85 -38.09 -12.34
CA ILE A 585 -2.04 -38.16 -10.88
C ILE A 585 -1.20 -37.08 -10.18
N ALA A 586 0.10 -36.97 -10.49
CA ALA A 586 0.97 -35.93 -9.93
C ALA A 586 0.51 -34.51 -10.28
N LEU A 587 0.00 -34.29 -11.50
CA LEU A 587 -0.55 -32.99 -11.91
C LEU A 587 -1.91 -32.67 -11.29
N LYS A 588 -2.74 -33.69 -11.01
CA LYS A 588 -3.95 -33.53 -10.21
C LYS A 588 -3.60 -33.17 -8.77
N GLU A 589 -2.59 -33.80 -8.18
CA GLU A 589 -2.10 -33.43 -6.85
C GLU A 589 -1.58 -31.99 -6.79
N ILE A 590 -0.91 -31.49 -7.84
CA ILE A 590 -0.49 -30.08 -7.93
C ILE A 590 -1.69 -29.14 -8.07
N ARG A 591 -2.68 -29.48 -8.91
CA ARG A 591 -3.92 -28.71 -9.03
C ARG A 591 -4.67 -28.68 -7.69
N ASP A 592 -4.78 -29.83 -7.03
CA ASP A 592 -5.52 -29.98 -5.78
C ASP A 592 -4.75 -29.36 -4.58
N ALA A 593 -3.42 -29.22 -4.67
CA ALA A 593 -2.58 -28.49 -3.72
C ALA A 593 -2.49 -26.98 -4.00
N SER A 594 -2.84 -26.53 -5.20
CA SER A 594 -2.83 -25.12 -5.61
C SER A 594 -4.07 -24.39 -5.08
N LYS A 595 -3.95 -23.81 -3.87
CA LYS A 595 -5.05 -23.04 -3.25
C LYS A 595 -5.17 -21.59 -3.77
N LYS A 596 -4.10 -21.03 -4.36
CA LYS A 596 -3.99 -19.60 -4.68
C LYS A 596 -4.15 -19.25 -6.17
N SER A 597 -4.26 -20.25 -7.04
CA SER A 597 -4.16 -20.11 -8.50
C SER A 597 -5.00 -21.17 -9.23
N GLU A 598 -5.68 -20.80 -10.31
CA GLU A 598 -6.47 -21.74 -11.11
C GLU A 598 -5.56 -22.60 -11.99
N VAL A 599 -5.33 -23.86 -11.62
CA VAL A 599 -4.53 -24.77 -12.45
C VAL A 599 -5.43 -25.52 -13.44
N VAL A 600 -5.33 -25.19 -14.73
CA VAL A 600 -6.13 -25.83 -15.78
C VAL A 600 -5.30 -26.94 -16.44
N LEU A 601 -5.63 -28.19 -16.16
CA LEU A 601 -4.97 -29.32 -16.79
C LEU A 601 -5.56 -29.57 -18.19
N ILE A 602 -4.75 -29.43 -19.21
CA ILE A 602 -5.09 -29.75 -20.60
C ILE A 602 -4.36 -31.04 -20.97
N LYS A 603 -5.04 -31.97 -21.64
CA LYS A 603 -4.34 -33.11 -22.24
C LYS A 603 -3.96 -32.72 -23.67
N MET A 604 -2.67 -32.76 -23.98
CA MET A 604 -2.19 -32.40 -25.32
C MET A 604 -0.92 -33.16 -25.70
N ASP A 605 -1.01 -33.93 -26.77
CA ASP A 605 0.09 -34.47 -27.55
C ASP A 605 0.59 -33.41 -28.56
N ILE A 606 1.80 -32.88 -28.36
CA ILE A 606 2.37 -31.86 -29.25
C ILE A 606 2.73 -32.39 -30.65
N THR A 607 2.68 -33.71 -30.85
CA THR A 607 2.89 -34.31 -32.16
C THR A 607 1.60 -34.40 -32.97
N LYS A 608 0.44 -34.16 -32.34
CA LYS A 608 -0.88 -34.24 -32.97
C LYS A 608 -1.54 -32.87 -33.08
N LYS A 609 -1.73 -32.43 -34.32
CA LYS A 609 -2.34 -31.14 -34.64
C LYS A 609 -3.69 -30.91 -33.96
N ASP A 610 -4.60 -31.86 -34.03
CA ASP A 610 -5.97 -31.71 -33.48
C ASP A 610 -5.97 -31.50 -31.95
N GLU A 611 -4.99 -32.07 -31.24
CA GLU A 611 -4.84 -31.87 -29.79
C GLU A 611 -4.30 -30.47 -29.47
N ILE A 612 -3.41 -29.91 -30.31
CA ILE A 612 -2.93 -28.52 -30.18
C ILE A 612 -4.08 -27.53 -30.42
N GLU A 613 -4.89 -27.74 -31.45
CA GLU A 613 -6.08 -26.91 -31.74
C GLU A 613 -7.13 -26.99 -30.61
N SER A 614 -7.29 -28.16 -29.99
CA SER A 614 -8.16 -28.33 -28.82
C SER A 614 -7.61 -27.59 -27.59
N ALA A 615 -6.29 -27.63 -27.38
CA ALA A 615 -5.65 -26.89 -26.31
C ALA A 615 -5.80 -25.37 -26.49
N HIS A 616 -5.59 -24.86 -27.71
CA HIS A 616 -5.82 -23.46 -28.04
C HIS A 616 -7.23 -23.02 -27.66
N ARG A 617 -8.28 -23.71 -28.12
CA ARG A 617 -9.67 -23.35 -27.77
C ARG A 617 -9.91 -23.32 -26.27
N THR A 618 -9.33 -24.26 -25.54
CA THR A 618 -9.44 -24.31 -24.07
C THR A 618 -8.73 -23.13 -23.43
N ILE A 619 -7.51 -22.81 -23.85
CA ILE A 619 -6.73 -21.67 -23.35
C ILE A 619 -7.45 -20.36 -23.69
N GLU A 620 -7.94 -20.19 -24.92
CA GLU A 620 -8.67 -19.00 -25.36
C GLU A 620 -9.90 -18.75 -24.49
N SER A 621 -10.68 -19.80 -24.18
CA SER A 621 -11.85 -19.67 -23.29
C SER A 621 -11.51 -19.18 -21.88
N LYS A 622 -10.28 -19.41 -21.42
CA LYS A 622 -9.79 -19.03 -20.10
C LYS A 622 -9.18 -17.63 -20.08
N VAL A 623 -8.40 -17.29 -21.09
CA VAL A 623 -7.70 -15.99 -21.14
C VAL A 623 -8.54 -14.87 -21.73
N GLY A 624 -9.54 -15.20 -22.55
CA GLY A 624 -10.39 -14.21 -23.22
C GLY A 624 -9.60 -13.11 -23.91
N ASP A 625 -10.04 -11.87 -23.72
CA ASP A 625 -9.42 -10.69 -24.33
C ASP A 625 -8.11 -10.26 -23.65
N LYS A 626 -7.81 -10.77 -22.44
CA LYS A 626 -6.53 -10.51 -21.78
C LYS A 626 -5.37 -11.14 -22.58
N GLY A 627 -5.60 -12.24 -23.27
CA GLY A 627 -4.57 -12.96 -24.02
C GLY A 627 -3.58 -13.72 -23.13
N LEU A 628 -2.60 -14.38 -23.75
CA LEU A 628 -1.61 -15.23 -23.09
C LEU A 628 -0.31 -14.45 -22.82
N ASN A 629 0.05 -14.25 -21.54
CA ASN A 629 1.23 -13.47 -21.16
C ASN A 629 2.56 -14.24 -21.28
N LEU A 630 2.57 -15.56 -21.04
CA LEU A 630 3.79 -16.38 -21.12
C LEU A 630 3.47 -17.76 -21.71
N LEU A 631 4.30 -18.22 -22.63
CA LEU A 631 4.32 -19.61 -23.11
C LEU A 631 5.66 -20.24 -22.76
N ILE A 632 5.67 -21.34 -21.99
CA ILE A 632 6.90 -22.10 -21.69
C ILE A 632 6.88 -23.43 -22.42
N ASN A 633 7.56 -23.53 -23.55
CA ASN A 633 7.74 -24.79 -24.26
C ASN A 633 8.77 -25.66 -23.53
N ASN A 634 8.31 -26.49 -22.61
CA ASN A 634 9.12 -27.45 -21.87
C ASN A 634 9.25 -28.82 -22.57
N ALA A 635 8.98 -28.89 -23.87
CA ALA A 635 9.05 -30.15 -24.63
C ALA A 635 10.49 -30.66 -24.77
N GLY A 636 10.70 -31.91 -24.34
CA GLY A 636 12.01 -32.55 -24.32
C GLY A 636 11.90 -34.07 -24.24
N ALA A 637 12.43 -34.76 -25.25
CA ALA A 637 12.73 -36.18 -25.21
C ALA A 637 14.23 -36.37 -25.45
N LEU A 638 14.83 -37.30 -24.72
CA LEU A 638 16.24 -37.68 -24.84
C LEU A 638 16.35 -39.20 -24.83
N GLU A 639 16.83 -39.75 -25.94
CA GLU A 639 17.32 -41.13 -26.04
C GLU A 639 18.81 -41.10 -26.40
N ARG A 640 19.59 -41.98 -25.78
CA ARG A 640 21.06 -41.95 -25.84
C ARG A 640 21.55 -42.80 -27.01
N GLU A 641 21.79 -42.14 -28.12
CA GLU A 641 22.23 -42.72 -29.39
C GLU A 641 23.47 -41.97 -29.91
N GLY A 642 24.47 -42.71 -30.41
CA GLY A 642 25.73 -42.17 -30.92
C GLY A 642 25.97 -42.54 -32.39
N PHE A 643 27.03 -42.01 -32.98
CA PHE A 643 27.49 -42.48 -34.29
C PHE A 643 28.47 -43.65 -34.09
N PRO A 644 28.37 -44.75 -34.85
CA PRO A 644 27.50 -44.97 -36.02
C PRO A 644 26.13 -45.62 -35.76
N GLU A 645 25.73 -45.85 -34.50
CA GLU A 645 24.53 -46.62 -34.15
C GLU A 645 23.18 -45.93 -34.43
N ILE A 646 23.18 -44.60 -34.63
CA ILE A 646 21.99 -43.77 -34.86
C ILE A 646 21.13 -44.20 -36.07
N THR A 647 19.81 -44.19 -35.91
CA THR A 647 18.84 -44.48 -36.99
C THR A 647 18.06 -43.25 -37.48
N GLU A 648 17.36 -43.39 -38.61
CA GLU A 648 16.42 -42.37 -39.10
C GLU A 648 15.28 -42.10 -38.10
N GLU A 649 14.78 -43.16 -37.45
CA GLU A 649 13.71 -43.09 -36.47
C GLU A 649 14.12 -42.24 -35.27
N ASP A 650 15.35 -42.43 -34.76
CA ASP A 650 15.89 -41.65 -33.65
C ASP A 650 15.99 -40.16 -33.98
N MET A 651 16.40 -39.83 -35.21
CA MET A 651 16.48 -38.46 -35.70
C MET A 651 15.09 -37.84 -35.78
N LEU A 652 14.15 -38.50 -36.44
CA LEU A 652 12.78 -38.00 -36.61
C LEU A 652 12.06 -37.86 -35.26
N PHE A 653 12.24 -38.79 -34.34
CA PHE A 653 11.66 -38.76 -33.00
C PHE A 653 12.07 -37.48 -32.25
N HIS A 654 13.38 -37.22 -32.14
CA HIS A 654 13.87 -36.04 -31.43
C HIS A 654 13.48 -34.73 -32.13
N PHE A 655 13.55 -34.67 -33.46
CA PHE A 655 13.16 -33.47 -34.21
C PHE A 655 11.66 -33.18 -34.07
N THR A 656 10.81 -34.21 -34.13
CA THR A 656 9.36 -34.05 -34.00
C THR A 656 9.00 -33.48 -32.63
N ILE A 657 9.60 -33.98 -31.55
CA ILE A 657 9.28 -33.57 -30.18
C ILE A 657 9.99 -32.28 -29.78
N ASN A 658 11.31 -32.21 -29.96
CA ASN A 658 12.13 -31.12 -29.41
C ASN A 658 12.12 -29.87 -30.27
N THR A 659 11.76 -29.97 -31.56
CA THR A 659 11.81 -28.85 -32.50
C THR A 659 10.44 -28.55 -33.09
N VAL A 660 9.84 -29.50 -33.80
CA VAL A 660 8.59 -29.29 -34.54
C VAL A 660 7.44 -28.99 -33.59
N GLY A 661 7.30 -29.76 -32.49
CA GLY A 661 6.28 -29.54 -31.47
C GLY A 661 6.25 -28.11 -30.93
N PRO A 662 7.33 -27.58 -30.32
CA PRO A 662 7.41 -26.19 -29.85
C PRO A 662 7.05 -25.14 -30.92
N VAL A 663 7.49 -25.34 -32.16
CA VAL A 663 7.17 -24.44 -33.28
C VAL A 663 5.68 -24.45 -33.58
N MET A 664 5.05 -25.62 -33.63
CA MET A 664 3.62 -25.74 -33.93
C MET A 664 2.74 -25.23 -32.79
N VAL A 665 3.11 -25.47 -31.53
CA VAL A 665 2.43 -24.91 -30.36
C VAL A 665 2.51 -23.38 -30.36
N LEU A 666 3.69 -22.82 -30.58
CA LEU A 666 3.86 -21.36 -30.68
C LEU A 666 3.04 -20.77 -31.83
N LYS A 667 3.04 -21.42 -33.00
CA LYS A 667 2.25 -20.99 -34.15
C LYS A 667 0.76 -20.93 -33.81
N GLU A 668 0.24 -21.96 -33.14
CA GLU A 668 -1.19 -22.04 -32.82
C GLU A 668 -1.59 -21.04 -31.73
N LEU A 669 -0.76 -20.81 -30.72
CA LEU A 669 -1.04 -19.89 -29.61
C LEU A 669 -0.63 -18.43 -29.87
N LEU A 670 0.01 -18.15 -31.01
CA LEU A 670 0.46 -16.80 -31.38
C LEU A 670 -0.64 -15.74 -31.30
N PRO A 671 -1.90 -15.98 -31.75
CA PRO A 671 -2.96 -14.98 -31.64
C PRO A 671 -3.24 -14.56 -30.19
N LEU A 672 -3.12 -15.47 -29.23
CA LEU A 672 -3.32 -15.17 -27.81
C LEU A 672 -2.16 -14.35 -27.24
N LEU A 673 -0.92 -14.65 -27.64
CA LEU A 673 0.26 -13.85 -27.29
C LEU A 673 0.18 -12.44 -27.89
N GLN A 674 -0.37 -12.29 -29.10
CA GLN A 674 -0.60 -11.00 -29.75
C GLN A 674 -1.65 -10.17 -29.01
N LYS A 675 -2.76 -10.79 -28.56
CA LYS A 675 -3.76 -10.14 -27.70
C LYS A 675 -3.10 -9.57 -26.43
N ALA A 676 -2.24 -10.37 -25.77
CA ALA A 676 -1.52 -9.92 -24.59
C ALA A 676 -0.54 -8.78 -24.90
N ALA A 677 0.21 -8.89 -25.99
CA ALA A 677 1.18 -7.89 -26.41
C ALA A 677 0.54 -6.55 -26.81
N ALA A 678 -0.72 -6.53 -27.25
CA ALA A 678 -1.43 -5.33 -27.69
C ALA A 678 -1.62 -4.26 -26.59
N ARG A 679 -1.48 -4.63 -25.31
CA ARG A 679 -1.69 -3.75 -24.15
C ARG A 679 -0.72 -2.55 -24.05
N LYS A 680 0.42 -2.58 -24.74
CA LYS A 680 1.44 -1.49 -24.89
C LYS A 680 1.76 -0.68 -23.60
N ASP A 681 1.69 -1.32 -22.44
CA ASP A 681 1.95 -0.74 -21.12
C ASP A 681 3.44 -0.71 -20.74
N SER A 682 4.27 -1.52 -21.41
CA SER A 682 5.68 -1.72 -21.10
C SER A 682 6.46 -2.29 -22.30
N GLY A 683 7.79 -2.24 -22.28
CA GLY A 683 8.67 -2.88 -23.28
C GLY A 683 8.54 -4.41 -23.30
N MET A 684 9.24 -5.13 -24.17
CA MET A 684 9.19 -6.60 -24.19
C MET A 684 9.64 -7.17 -22.84
N ASN A 685 8.78 -7.92 -22.15
CA ASN A 685 9.06 -8.58 -20.89
C ASN A 685 8.07 -9.73 -20.64
N VAL A 686 8.36 -10.56 -19.63
CA VAL A 686 7.56 -11.76 -19.29
C VAL A 686 6.15 -11.43 -18.79
N SER A 687 5.95 -10.27 -18.15
CA SER A 687 4.63 -9.85 -17.66
C SER A 687 3.72 -9.34 -18.77
N ARG A 688 4.26 -8.98 -19.95
CA ARG A 688 3.48 -8.52 -21.11
C ARG A 688 3.13 -9.68 -22.06
N ALA A 689 4.13 -10.21 -22.75
CA ALA A 689 3.98 -11.31 -23.69
C ALA A 689 5.35 -11.93 -23.97
N ALA A 690 5.55 -13.19 -23.59
CA ALA A 690 6.81 -13.88 -23.76
C ALA A 690 6.66 -15.37 -24.12
N VAL A 691 7.71 -15.90 -24.74
CA VAL A 691 7.88 -17.31 -25.10
C VAL A 691 9.24 -17.76 -24.60
N LEU A 692 9.25 -18.75 -23.71
CA LEU A 692 10.43 -19.41 -23.22
C LEU A 692 10.48 -20.83 -23.78
N ASN A 693 11.57 -21.18 -24.46
CA ASN A 693 11.80 -22.55 -24.89
C ASN A 693 12.86 -23.19 -24.00
N ILE A 694 12.53 -24.35 -23.41
CA ILE A 694 13.48 -25.13 -22.64
C ILE A 694 14.39 -25.88 -23.62
N SER A 695 15.58 -25.32 -23.79
CA SER A 695 16.63 -25.86 -24.64
C SER A 695 17.68 -26.59 -23.79
N SER A 696 18.86 -26.81 -24.35
CA SER A 696 19.98 -27.47 -23.66
C SER A 696 21.29 -26.93 -24.19
N ILE A 697 22.31 -26.89 -23.33
CA ILE A 697 23.70 -26.65 -23.73
C ILE A 697 24.13 -27.62 -24.84
N GLY A 698 23.50 -28.80 -24.93
CA GLY A 698 23.71 -29.75 -26.01
C GLY A 698 23.33 -29.23 -27.41
N GLY A 699 22.46 -28.23 -27.49
CA GLY A 699 22.08 -27.54 -28.72
C GLY A 699 22.96 -26.34 -29.07
N SER A 700 24.05 -26.10 -28.34
CA SER A 700 25.07 -25.12 -28.71
C SER A 700 26.10 -25.75 -29.65
N ILE A 701 26.31 -25.13 -30.81
CA ILE A 701 27.41 -25.48 -31.71
C ILE A 701 28.71 -24.90 -31.15
N GLY A 702 28.70 -23.67 -30.65
CA GLY A 702 29.89 -22.97 -30.16
C GLY A 702 30.53 -23.56 -28.90
N GLU A 703 29.77 -24.31 -28.09
CA GLU A 703 30.27 -24.98 -26.87
C GLU A 703 30.72 -26.43 -27.14
N LEU A 704 30.65 -26.90 -28.38
CA LEU A 704 31.11 -28.23 -28.77
C LEU A 704 32.60 -28.21 -29.12
N THR A 705 33.46 -28.69 -28.21
CA THR A 705 34.93 -28.68 -28.38
C THR A 705 35.53 -30.09 -28.41
N GLU A 706 36.77 -30.22 -28.90
CA GLU A 706 37.51 -31.50 -28.92
C GLU A 706 37.79 -32.06 -27.51
N GLU A 707 37.74 -31.22 -26.48
CA GLU A 707 38.00 -31.58 -25.09
C GLU A 707 36.79 -32.24 -24.40
N MET A 708 35.63 -32.28 -25.06
CA MET A 708 34.39 -32.77 -24.46
C MET A 708 34.40 -34.31 -24.28
N PRO A 709 33.91 -34.84 -23.14
CA PRO A 709 33.90 -36.28 -22.90
C PRO A 709 33.10 -37.04 -23.97
N LYS A 710 33.65 -38.17 -24.45
CA LYS A 710 33.03 -38.96 -25.55
C LYS A 710 31.59 -39.41 -25.24
N ASP A 711 31.26 -39.67 -23.99
CA ASP A 711 29.90 -40.05 -23.61
C ASP A 711 28.88 -38.92 -23.76
N TRP A 712 29.33 -37.66 -23.75
CA TRP A 712 28.50 -36.48 -24.01
C TRP A 712 28.24 -36.24 -25.49
N LEU A 713 28.93 -36.99 -26.37
CA LEU A 713 28.70 -37.03 -27.81
C LEU A 713 27.68 -38.11 -28.22
N LYS A 714 27.38 -39.08 -27.33
CA LYS A 714 26.41 -40.19 -27.56
C LYS A 714 24.95 -39.77 -27.35
N ILE A 715 24.60 -38.59 -27.87
CA ILE A 715 23.26 -37.97 -27.84
C ILE A 715 23.05 -37.14 -29.11
N LEU A 716 23.42 -37.70 -30.28
CA LEU A 716 23.54 -36.96 -31.54
C LEU A 716 22.22 -36.34 -31.99
N SER A 717 21.15 -37.13 -32.08
CA SER A 717 19.80 -36.69 -32.46
C SER A 717 19.22 -35.66 -31.50
N TYR A 718 19.44 -35.83 -30.19
CA TYR A 718 19.06 -34.84 -29.19
C TYR A 718 19.77 -33.49 -29.40
N ARG A 719 21.11 -33.50 -29.49
CA ARG A 719 21.91 -32.27 -29.67
C ARG A 719 21.48 -31.51 -30.93
N THR A 720 21.39 -32.22 -32.05
CA THR A 720 20.98 -31.64 -33.33
C THR A 720 19.54 -31.12 -33.30
N SER A 721 18.60 -31.80 -32.63
CA SER A 721 17.22 -31.29 -32.45
C SER A 721 17.16 -30.03 -31.57
N LYS A 722 17.95 -29.93 -30.49
CA LYS A 722 18.01 -28.73 -29.65
C LYS A 722 18.71 -27.56 -30.34
N ALA A 723 19.71 -27.83 -31.17
CA ALA A 723 20.30 -26.82 -32.06
C ALA A 723 19.27 -26.32 -33.11
N ALA A 724 18.49 -27.23 -33.68
CA ALA A 724 17.40 -26.88 -34.60
C ALA A 724 16.31 -26.04 -33.91
N LEU A 725 15.94 -26.36 -32.66
CA LEU A 725 15.03 -25.54 -31.85
C LEU A 725 15.60 -24.13 -31.63
N ASN A 726 16.88 -24.05 -31.25
CA ASN A 726 17.55 -22.77 -31.00
C ASN A 726 17.51 -21.88 -32.25
N MET A 727 17.83 -22.45 -33.42
CA MET A 727 17.78 -21.75 -34.70
C MET A 727 16.35 -21.35 -35.09
N ALA A 728 15.38 -22.27 -34.96
CA ALA A 728 13.98 -22.00 -35.29
C ALA A 728 13.44 -20.82 -34.46
N MET A 729 13.68 -20.81 -33.15
CA MET A 729 13.21 -19.75 -32.27
C MET A 729 13.96 -18.43 -32.49
N ARG A 730 15.23 -18.46 -32.91
CA ARG A 730 15.94 -17.26 -33.35
C ARG A 730 15.31 -16.64 -34.59
N VAL A 731 14.93 -17.47 -35.57
CA VAL A 731 14.22 -17.01 -36.78
C VAL A 731 12.85 -16.44 -36.41
N VAL A 732 12.09 -17.13 -35.56
CA VAL A 732 10.77 -16.65 -35.10
C VAL A 732 10.90 -15.31 -34.39
N ALA A 733 11.82 -15.18 -33.43
CA ALA A 733 12.08 -13.93 -32.70
C ALA A 733 12.27 -12.76 -33.68
N LEU A 734 13.19 -12.89 -34.64
CA LEU A 734 13.45 -11.85 -35.64
C LEU A 734 12.25 -11.56 -36.54
N THR A 735 11.40 -12.56 -36.80
CA THR A 735 10.23 -12.42 -37.66
C THR A 735 9.06 -11.71 -36.97
N ILE A 736 8.90 -11.87 -35.65
CA ILE A 736 7.78 -11.31 -34.88
C ILE A 736 8.19 -10.14 -33.97
N LYS A 737 9.39 -9.57 -34.16
CA LYS A 737 9.94 -8.53 -33.28
C LYS A 737 9.01 -7.32 -33.14
N ASP A 738 8.40 -6.89 -34.23
CA ASP A 738 7.46 -5.76 -34.28
C ASP A 738 6.14 -6.03 -33.51
N GLN A 739 5.84 -7.29 -33.22
CA GLN A 739 4.65 -7.70 -32.48
C GLN A 739 4.82 -7.56 -30.96
N GLY A 740 6.03 -7.21 -30.47
CA GLY A 740 6.25 -6.93 -29.05
C GLY A 740 6.27 -8.17 -28.15
N ILE A 741 6.50 -9.37 -28.70
CA ILE A 741 6.56 -10.64 -27.97
C ILE A 741 8.03 -11.01 -27.71
N LEU A 742 8.39 -11.20 -26.44
CA LEU A 742 9.74 -11.62 -26.06
C LEU A 742 9.95 -13.12 -26.35
N VAL A 743 10.96 -13.51 -27.13
CA VAL A 743 11.23 -14.94 -27.41
C VAL A 743 12.64 -15.28 -26.92
N VAL A 744 12.78 -16.28 -26.06
CA VAL A 744 14.06 -16.68 -25.46
C VAL A 744 14.19 -18.20 -25.41
N ASN A 745 15.39 -18.70 -25.67
CA ASN A 745 15.75 -20.09 -25.42
C ASN A 745 16.58 -20.16 -24.13
N MET A 746 16.31 -21.12 -23.26
CA MET A 746 17.02 -21.24 -21.98
C MET A 746 17.45 -22.67 -21.71
N CYS A 747 18.72 -22.84 -21.33
CA CYS A 747 19.25 -24.10 -20.81
C CYS A 747 19.06 -24.17 -19.29
N PRO A 748 18.33 -25.17 -18.76
CA PRO A 748 18.10 -25.32 -17.33
C PRO A 748 19.35 -25.81 -16.56
N GLY A 749 20.41 -26.21 -17.26
CA GLY A 749 21.56 -26.90 -16.69
C GLY A 749 21.39 -28.43 -16.68
N TRP A 750 22.32 -29.14 -16.05
CA TRP A 750 22.26 -30.60 -15.92
C TRP A 750 21.53 -30.96 -14.62
N VAL A 751 20.26 -31.33 -14.74
CA VAL A 751 19.29 -31.46 -13.63
C VAL A 751 18.93 -32.92 -13.36
N LYS A 752 18.86 -33.32 -12.09
CA LYS A 752 18.46 -34.66 -11.60
C LYS A 752 17.01 -34.96 -11.95
N THR A 753 16.83 -35.46 -13.16
CA THR A 753 15.57 -35.86 -13.80
C THR A 753 15.82 -37.19 -14.50
N ASP A 754 14.79 -37.84 -15.04
CA ASP A 754 14.96 -39.05 -15.86
C ASP A 754 15.99 -38.84 -16.99
N MET A 755 16.04 -37.63 -17.58
CA MET A 755 17.00 -37.28 -18.63
C MET A 755 18.42 -37.02 -18.10
N GLY A 756 18.54 -36.38 -16.93
CA GLY A 756 19.83 -36.02 -16.34
C GLY A 756 20.49 -37.11 -15.49
N THR A 757 19.69 -38.09 -15.03
CA THR A 757 20.03 -39.14 -14.05
C THR A 757 20.46 -38.61 -12.68
N GLU A 758 20.66 -39.48 -11.69
CA GLU A 758 21.15 -39.13 -10.34
C GLU A 758 22.54 -38.47 -10.34
N GLN A 759 23.29 -38.62 -11.44
CA GLN A 759 24.63 -38.06 -11.60
C GLN A 759 24.62 -36.56 -11.91
N ALA A 760 23.46 -35.98 -12.23
CA ALA A 760 23.32 -34.57 -12.50
C ALA A 760 23.67 -33.71 -11.27
N LEU A 761 24.21 -32.51 -11.52
CA LEU A 761 24.74 -31.63 -10.47
C LEU A 761 23.67 -30.80 -9.79
N LEU A 762 22.53 -30.57 -10.45
CA LEU A 762 21.48 -29.69 -9.97
C LEU A 762 20.23 -30.48 -9.59
N THR A 763 19.61 -30.12 -8.49
CA THR A 763 18.23 -30.53 -8.21
C THR A 763 17.26 -29.76 -9.12
N PRO A 764 16.08 -30.34 -9.42
CA PRO A 764 14.97 -29.61 -10.04
C PRO A 764 14.66 -28.27 -9.37
N GLU A 765 14.67 -28.23 -8.04
CA GLU A 765 14.40 -27.04 -7.22
C GLU A 765 15.40 -25.93 -7.48
N GLU A 766 16.70 -26.24 -7.44
CA GLU A 766 17.78 -25.27 -7.68
C GLU A 766 17.71 -24.69 -9.10
N SER A 767 17.48 -25.55 -10.09
CA SER A 767 17.40 -25.14 -11.50
C SER A 767 16.21 -24.19 -11.75
N ILE A 768 15.01 -24.59 -11.33
CA ILE A 768 13.80 -23.78 -11.55
C ILE A 768 13.87 -22.45 -10.78
N SER A 769 14.44 -22.47 -9.57
CA SER A 769 14.61 -21.25 -8.77
C SER A 769 15.42 -20.19 -9.50
N ALA A 770 16.56 -20.59 -10.08
CA ALA A 770 17.42 -19.69 -10.85
C ALA A 770 16.72 -19.22 -12.14
N MET A 771 16.01 -20.13 -12.83
CA MET A 771 15.28 -19.77 -14.04
C MET A 771 14.16 -18.75 -13.79
N ILE A 772 13.37 -18.92 -12.72
CA ILE A 772 12.30 -17.96 -12.36
C ILE A 772 12.89 -16.58 -12.05
N GLN A 773 14.00 -16.53 -11.28
CA GLN A 773 14.70 -15.27 -11.02
C GLN A 773 15.15 -14.61 -12.33
N THR A 774 15.76 -15.38 -13.22
CA THR A 774 16.21 -14.89 -14.53
C THR A 774 15.05 -14.38 -15.37
N LEU A 775 13.94 -15.12 -15.45
CA LEU A 775 12.74 -14.74 -16.21
C LEU A 775 12.19 -13.37 -15.78
N SER A 776 12.20 -13.07 -14.48
CA SER A 776 11.74 -11.76 -13.96
C SER A 776 12.58 -10.57 -14.42
N GLN A 777 13.80 -10.81 -14.91
CA GLN A 777 14.75 -9.78 -15.33
C GLN A 777 14.86 -9.64 -16.86
N LEU A 778 14.28 -10.59 -17.62
CA LEU A 778 14.39 -10.59 -19.08
C LEU A 778 13.63 -9.41 -19.69
N ASN A 779 14.28 -8.78 -20.66
CA ASN A 779 13.74 -7.63 -21.36
C ASN A 779 14.08 -7.70 -22.87
N GLU A 780 13.78 -6.64 -23.62
CA GLU A 780 14.01 -6.56 -25.06
C GLU A 780 15.45 -6.87 -25.49
N SER A 781 16.46 -6.56 -24.65
CA SER A 781 17.86 -6.88 -24.95
C SER A 781 18.13 -8.40 -25.04
N ASN A 782 17.29 -9.22 -24.41
CA ASN A 782 17.39 -10.67 -24.43
C ASN A 782 16.60 -11.31 -25.58
N HIS A 783 15.91 -10.51 -26.41
CA HIS A 783 15.04 -11.04 -27.45
C HIS A 783 15.82 -11.84 -28.51
N GLY A 784 15.40 -13.09 -28.70
CA GLY A 784 16.04 -14.08 -29.54
C GLY A 784 17.38 -14.58 -29.00
N ALA A 785 17.67 -14.43 -27.71
CA ALA A 785 18.90 -14.94 -27.09
C ALA A 785 18.77 -16.42 -26.69
N PHE A 786 19.93 -17.07 -26.57
CA PHE A 786 20.06 -18.39 -25.95
C PHE A 786 20.83 -18.21 -24.64
N LEU A 787 20.18 -18.51 -23.51
CA LEU A 787 20.67 -18.19 -22.17
C LEU A 787 20.82 -19.45 -21.32
N ASP A 788 21.65 -19.38 -20.28
CA ASP A 788 21.62 -20.33 -19.18
C ASP A 788 20.58 -19.92 -18.12
N ARG A 789 20.39 -20.79 -17.12
CA ARG A 789 19.45 -20.56 -16.00
C ARG A 789 19.74 -19.32 -15.15
N ASN A 790 20.93 -18.73 -15.26
CA ASN A 790 21.37 -17.54 -14.53
C ASN A 790 21.35 -16.27 -15.42
N GLY A 791 20.85 -16.37 -16.65
CA GLY A 791 20.76 -15.26 -17.60
C GLY A 791 22.03 -15.00 -18.40
N ALA A 792 23.07 -15.84 -18.28
CA ALA A 792 24.28 -15.70 -19.08
C ALA A 792 24.05 -16.22 -20.51
N THR A 793 24.56 -15.50 -21.51
CA THR A 793 24.42 -15.89 -22.91
C THR A 793 25.25 -17.13 -23.23
N ILE A 794 24.61 -18.14 -23.79
CA ILE A 794 25.24 -19.33 -24.38
C ILE A 794 25.42 -19.06 -25.88
N LYS A 795 26.57 -19.45 -26.43
CA LYS A 795 26.79 -19.39 -27.89
C LYS A 795 25.81 -20.32 -28.60
N PHE A 796 25.26 -19.87 -29.72
CA PHE A 796 24.42 -20.74 -30.56
C PHE A 796 25.18 -21.95 -31.09
#